data_AF-A0A6N6KE15-F1
#
_entry.id   AF-A0A6N6KE15-F1
#
_cell.length_a   1.000
_cell.length_b   1.000
_cell.length_c   1.000
_cell.angle_alpha   90.00
_cell.angle_beta   90.00
_cell.angle_gamma   90.00
#
_symmetry.space_group_name_H-M   'P 1'
#
loop_
_entity.id
_entity.type
_entity.pdbx_description
1 polymer ?
#
loop_
_entity_poly.entity_id
_entity_poly.type
_entity_poly.pdbx_seq_one_letter_code
_entity_poly.pdbx_strand_id
1 'polypeptide(L)'
;YTDGLIIIALKVSNEPHHREAPEKVTEFIKAMVDASRKTGCQKPIFYNISHSVHLADAYFKAGIQGGTFQWYPTGLGYQREIPGNVLPNVNEYDIPFDKTIRANGGAKLVYEFDAADVGRSYPYPVMARSFRSAGIQIATHFSYDPTFMAYANTEYNTHYMNLAYTPSKALSLMICSEIFHHIPMYADLGKYPDNLSFEGFDINYQQDLAQYNVPEKFIYTNHTDAKPVDESQLTKIAGFGNSAVVRYSGLGAYFLDKIDKGIWRLEVMPDAVWVDNPFGRNSPRKTVGVIKWEEHEMKLHLTELGKEFTITAINTGNDYSTELQNGSFKIKPGTYILSNKGADKNWSPFAKWKTHKLNDFYAPESTVKKTWYKHEAPVEISEKSDFKITAQIIAPEKIASMKVTGWAGAGSIAIDMTSRDAYHYEATIPAEKLPTGYLRYYIVAELEGGKKISFPAGLEGLPYDWDYYDRQPYLVRIVPGAHPIHLFNAEDDLDELVRPWRRSFKLVPTEQSGKSEYQMNLDPIFRPDNENLNAKPIHDFSFKHYIIEDIKGRQGDLVSKNKLIFEGRSLNKKTCKLQIAFVTDDGSAYGSIIELQPEVGEYELELSKLKPIKTVTLPRPYPSFLPYYLDYQPVNTFDINKVESLQFSIGPGIPKDQLEEAHGIGIISVRLE
;
A
#
# COMPACT_ATOMS: atom_id res chain seq x y z
N TYR A 1 15.63 -34.43 11.73
CA TYR A 1 15.77 -33.05 11.24
C TYR A 1 17.22 -32.64 10.97
N THR A 2 18.19 -33.15 11.75
CA THR A 2 19.60 -32.75 11.80
C THR A 2 20.24 -32.39 10.45
N ASP A 3 20.03 -33.20 9.40
CA ASP A 3 20.51 -32.90 8.04
C ASP A 3 19.45 -33.15 6.95
N GLY A 4 18.16 -33.03 7.30
CA GLY A 4 17.08 -33.15 6.32
C GLY A 4 17.22 -32.09 5.20
N LEU A 5 16.93 -32.47 3.96
CA LEU A 5 16.95 -31.55 2.80
C LEU A 5 15.94 -30.38 2.94
N ILE A 6 14.95 -30.52 3.82
CA ILE A 6 13.86 -29.55 4.01
C ILE A 6 14.30 -28.37 4.91
N ILE A 7 15.24 -28.57 5.83
CA ILE A 7 15.73 -27.50 6.71
C ILE A 7 16.96 -26.86 6.09
N ILE A 8 16.87 -25.57 5.79
CA ILE A 8 17.96 -24.80 5.17
C ILE A 8 18.87 -24.10 6.19
N ALA A 9 18.34 -23.76 7.38
CA ALA A 9 19.05 -23.04 8.42
C ALA A 9 18.37 -23.21 9.79
N LEU A 10 19.09 -22.88 10.87
CA LEU A 10 18.54 -22.72 12.22
C LEU A 10 18.68 -21.27 12.67
N LYS A 11 17.65 -20.70 13.30
CA LYS A 11 17.70 -19.39 13.95
C LYS A 11 17.53 -19.59 15.44
N VAL A 12 18.48 -19.11 16.26
CA VAL A 12 18.49 -19.40 17.70
C VAL A 12 17.35 -18.73 18.46
N SER A 13 17.05 -17.47 18.15
CA SER A 13 16.05 -16.68 18.88
C SER A 13 15.35 -15.71 17.94
N ASN A 14 14.03 -15.60 18.10
CA ASN A 14 13.25 -14.54 17.47
C ASN A 14 13.34 -13.28 18.34
N GLU A 15 13.76 -12.17 17.74
CA GLU A 15 13.70 -10.81 18.32
C GLU A 15 14.31 -10.66 19.73
N PRO A 16 15.63 -10.89 19.88
CA PRO A 16 16.30 -10.80 21.16
C PRO A 16 16.55 -9.35 21.59
N HIS A 17 15.97 -8.92 22.71
CA HIS A 17 16.19 -7.59 23.31
C HIS A 17 17.29 -7.62 24.38
N HIS A 18 18.55 -7.78 23.97
CA HIS A 18 19.67 -7.84 24.91
C HIS A 18 19.92 -6.49 25.59
N ARG A 19 20.17 -6.53 26.90
CA ARG A 19 20.53 -5.36 27.74
C ARG A 19 21.76 -5.63 28.61
N GLU A 20 22.34 -6.82 28.50
CA GLU A 20 23.49 -7.25 29.27
C GLU A 20 24.81 -6.89 28.57
N ALA A 21 25.92 -7.03 29.31
CA ALA A 21 27.25 -6.82 28.76
C ALA A 21 27.56 -7.79 27.58
N PRO A 22 28.34 -7.35 26.57
CA PRO A 22 28.69 -8.16 25.41
C PRO A 22 29.17 -9.58 25.73
N GLU A 23 29.94 -9.75 26.80
CA GLU A 23 30.50 -11.05 27.21
C GLU A 23 29.42 -12.06 27.58
N LYS A 24 28.40 -11.62 28.36
CA LYS A 24 27.28 -12.49 28.76
C LYS A 24 26.41 -12.86 27.57
N VAL A 25 26.22 -11.90 26.65
CA VAL A 25 25.45 -12.13 25.42
C VAL A 25 26.17 -13.15 24.53
N THR A 26 27.49 -13.02 24.37
CA THR A 26 28.32 -14.01 23.68
C THR A 26 28.22 -15.39 24.34
N GLU A 27 28.33 -15.46 25.68
CA GLU A 27 28.23 -16.74 26.42
C GLU A 27 26.89 -17.44 26.17
N PHE A 28 25.79 -16.70 26.29
CA PHE A 28 24.43 -17.21 26.04
C PHE A 28 24.28 -17.77 24.62
N ILE A 29 24.63 -16.97 23.61
CA ILE A 29 24.48 -17.39 22.21
C ILE A 29 25.39 -18.58 21.91
N LYS A 30 26.63 -18.57 22.43
CA LYS A 30 27.59 -19.65 22.23
C LYS A 30 27.08 -20.96 22.82
N ALA A 31 26.49 -20.93 24.01
CA ALA A 31 25.90 -22.13 24.61
C ALA A 31 24.81 -22.74 23.70
N MET A 32 23.98 -21.91 23.06
CA MET A 32 22.94 -22.36 22.13
C MET A 32 23.51 -22.89 20.80
N VAL A 33 24.53 -22.24 20.26
CA VAL A 33 25.26 -22.70 19.07
C VAL A 33 25.92 -24.05 19.35
N ASP A 34 26.65 -24.17 20.45
CA ASP A 34 27.32 -25.42 20.85
C ASP A 34 26.33 -26.55 21.11
N ALA A 35 25.19 -26.25 21.75
CA ALA A 35 24.11 -27.23 21.95
C ALA A 35 23.56 -27.73 20.61
N SER A 36 23.31 -26.82 19.66
CA SER A 36 22.86 -27.18 18.31
C SER A 36 23.89 -28.07 17.60
N ARG A 37 25.18 -27.73 17.71
CA ARG A 37 26.29 -28.51 17.10
C ARG A 37 26.45 -29.89 17.73
N LYS A 38 26.26 -30.04 19.05
CA LYS A 38 26.31 -31.35 19.74
C LYS A 38 25.27 -32.36 19.24
N THR A 39 24.19 -31.89 18.61
CA THR A 39 23.19 -32.78 17.98
C THR A 39 23.65 -33.37 16.64
N GLY A 40 24.81 -32.94 16.13
CA GLY A 40 25.31 -33.29 14.80
C GLY A 40 24.90 -32.32 13.69
N CYS A 41 24.10 -31.29 13.99
CA CYS A 41 23.61 -30.33 13.01
C CYS A 41 24.77 -29.69 12.21
N GLN A 42 24.73 -29.82 10.87
CA GLN A 42 25.67 -29.16 9.96
C GLN A 42 25.10 -27.90 9.30
N LYS A 43 23.80 -27.61 9.51
CA LYS A 43 23.14 -26.44 8.93
C LYS A 43 23.75 -25.12 9.45
N PRO A 44 23.70 -24.03 8.66
CA PRO A 44 24.06 -22.71 9.15
C PRO A 44 23.16 -22.30 10.33
N ILE A 45 23.76 -21.69 11.35
CA ILE A 45 23.09 -21.17 12.54
C ILE A 45 23.11 -19.65 12.47
N PHE A 46 21.94 -19.05 12.51
CA PHE A 46 21.71 -17.62 12.44
C PHE A 46 21.23 -17.05 13.78
N TYR A 47 21.36 -15.73 13.90
CA TYR A 47 20.80 -14.94 14.99
C TYR A 47 20.06 -13.72 14.45
N ASN A 48 18.99 -13.30 15.11
CA ASN A 48 18.36 -12.02 14.76
C ASN A 48 19.27 -10.88 15.20
N ILE A 49 19.70 -10.07 14.24
CA ILE A 49 20.59 -8.92 14.45
C ILE A 49 19.92 -7.59 14.06
N SER A 50 18.60 -7.59 13.91
CA SER A 50 17.79 -6.37 13.87
C SER A 50 17.68 -5.68 15.22
N HIS A 51 18.00 -6.39 16.30
CA HIS A 51 17.88 -5.96 17.67
C HIS A 51 19.25 -5.85 18.33
N SER A 52 19.37 -4.85 19.21
CA SER A 52 20.55 -4.58 20.02
C SER A 52 21.80 -4.59 19.14
N VAL A 53 21.73 -3.85 18.03
CA VAL A 53 22.64 -3.94 16.88
C VAL A 53 24.08 -3.53 17.21
N HIS A 54 24.25 -2.77 18.29
CA HIS A 54 25.54 -2.45 18.90
C HIS A 54 26.30 -3.70 19.39
N LEU A 55 25.63 -4.85 19.52
CA LEU A 55 26.21 -6.14 19.92
C LEU A 55 26.53 -7.07 18.73
N ALA A 56 26.48 -6.58 17.48
CA ALA A 56 26.75 -7.40 16.30
C ALA A 56 28.07 -8.21 16.40
N ASP A 57 29.15 -7.59 16.88
CA ASP A 57 30.44 -8.27 17.08
C ASP A 57 30.33 -9.42 18.12
N ALA A 58 29.59 -9.20 19.20
CA ALA A 58 29.37 -10.20 20.24
C ALA A 58 28.58 -11.41 19.73
N TYR A 59 27.63 -11.18 18.82
CA TYR A 59 26.87 -12.24 18.15
C TYR A 59 27.77 -13.11 17.28
N PHE A 60 28.62 -12.52 16.44
CA PHE A 60 29.56 -13.28 15.59
C PHE A 60 30.64 -14.00 16.40
N LYS A 61 31.15 -13.39 17.47
CA LYS A 61 32.09 -14.05 18.41
C LYS A 61 31.52 -15.32 19.03
N ALA A 62 30.19 -15.43 19.14
CA ALA A 62 29.51 -16.61 19.65
C ALA A 62 29.46 -17.80 18.65
N GLY A 63 29.88 -17.61 17.40
CA GLY A 63 29.98 -18.67 16.39
C GLY A 63 28.77 -18.78 15.46
N ILE A 64 27.94 -17.73 15.33
CA ILE A 64 26.87 -17.68 14.32
C ILE A 64 27.47 -17.53 12.92
N GLN A 65 26.75 -17.98 11.89
CA GLN A 65 27.20 -17.96 10.50
C GLN A 65 26.41 -16.97 9.63
N GLY A 66 25.50 -16.21 10.23
CA GLY A 66 24.74 -15.20 9.54
C GLY A 66 23.75 -14.45 10.44
N GLY A 67 23.30 -13.31 9.94
CA GLY A 67 22.28 -12.47 10.56
C GLY A 67 20.93 -12.66 9.90
N THR A 68 19.88 -12.68 10.71
CA THR A 68 18.51 -12.50 10.22
C THR A 68 17.98 -11.10 10.54
N PHE A 69 17.18 -10.57 9.64
CA PHE A 69 16.72 -9.19 9.62
C PHE A 69 15.20 -9.07 9.49
N GLN A 70 14.66 -7.92 9.88
CA GLN A 70 13.26 -7.55 9.71
C GLN A 70 13.17 -6.26 8.90
N TRP A 71 12.03 -6.00 8.27
CA TRP A 71 11.72 -4.67 7.74
C TRP A 71 10.23 -4.36 7.72
N TYR A 72 9.81 -3.40 8.52
CA TYR A 72 8.49 -2.78 8.50
C TYR A 72 8.65 -1.28 8.17
N PRO A 73 8.87 -0.93 6.89
CA PRO A 73 9.20 0.41 6.41
C PRO A 73 8.13 1.47 6.72
N THR A 74 6.87 1.03 6.82
CA THR A 74 5.69 1.88 7.05
C THR A 74 5.17 1.77 8.48
N GLY A 75 5.99 1.29 9.43
CA GLY A 75 5.54 1.00 10.78
C GLY A 75 4.56 -0.18 10.79
N LEU A 76 3.76 -0.29 11.86
CA LEU A 76 2.73 -1.31 12.02
C LEU A 76 1.51 -0.69 12.72
N GLY A 77 0.31 -1.14 12.35
CA GLY A 77 -0.90 -0.88 13.11
C GLY A 77 -1.47 0.53 12.94
N TYR A 78 -1.39 1.11 11.75
CA TYR A 78 -2.15 2.30 11.35
C TYR A 78 -3.67 2.04 11.34
N GLN A 79 -4.08 0.76 11.33
CA GLN A 79 -5.47 0.28 11.41
C GLN A 79 -6.36 0.64 10.21
N ARG A 80 -5.78 1.18 9.15
CA ARG A 80 -6.40 1.53 7.86
C ARG A 80 -5.31 1.56 6.79
N GLU A 81 -5.69 1.70 5.52
CA GLU A 81 -4.68 1.82 4.46
C GLU A 81 -3.90 3.13 4.61
N ILE A 82 -2.57 3.07 4.56
CA ILE A 82 -1.72 4.24 4.46
C ILE A 82 -1.89 4.84 3.06
N PRO A 83 -2.36 6.09 2.95
CA PRO A 83 -2.52 6.72 1.65
C PRO A 83 -1.19 7.27 1.12
N GLY A 84 -1.16 7.64 -0.16
CA GLY A 84 -0.01 8.32 -0.76
C GLY A 84 1.15 7.40 -1.16
N ASN A 85 2.26 8.02 -1.55
CA ASN A 85 3.48 7.36 -1.98
C ASN A 85 4.32 6.84 -0.80
N VAL A 86 4.54 5.52 -0.75
CA VAL A 86 5.42 4.87 0.26
C VAL A 86 6.79 4.45 -0.31
N LEU A 87 7.10 4.76 -1.57
CA LEU A 87 8.42 4.49 -2.16
C LEU A 87 9.58 5.10 -1.35
N PRO A 88 9.47 6.33 -0.80
CA PRO A 88 10.47 6.87 0.10
C PRO A 88 10.79 5.96 1.30
N ASN A 89 9.79 5.26 1.85
CA ASN A 89 9.96 4.39 3.02
C ASN A 89 10.68 3.07 2.68
N VAL A 90 10.62 2.62 1.44
CA VAL A 90 11.19 1.33 0.98
C VAL A 90 12.46 1.49 0.14
N ASN A 91 12.94 2.73 -0.03
CA ASN A 91 13.99 3.02 -0.98
C ASN A 91 15.37 2.46 -0.58
N GLU A 92 15.66 2.36 0.72
CA GLU A 92 16.99 1.98 1.20
C GLU A 92 16.92 1.09 2.43
N TYR A 93 17.74 0.04 2.45
CA TYR A 93 17.94 -0.85 3.59
C TYR A 93 19.39 -0.78 4.06
N ASP A 94 19.76 0.31 4.74
CA ASP A 94 21.12 0.50 5.25
C ASP A 94 21.38 -0.36 6.49
N ILE A 95 22.48 -1.12 6.48
CA ILE A 95 22.92 -1.96 7.59
C ILE A 95 24.21 -1.35 8.17
N PRO A 96 24.13 -0.50 9.21
CA PRO A 96 25.29 0.28 9.68
C PRO A 96 26.45 -0.56 10.25
N PHE A 97 26.18 -1.83 10.56
CA PHE A 97 27.15 -2.82 11.06
C PHE A 97 27.53 -3.87 10.02
N ASP A 98 27.29 -3.61 8.72
CA ASP A 98 27.60 -4.56 7.65
C ASP A 98 29.09 -4.96 7.61
N LYS A 99 29.99 -4.04 7.96
CA LYS A 99 31.42 -4.31 8.04
C LYS A 99 31.72 -5.52 8.95
N THR A 100 31.04 -5.62 10.10
CA THR A 100 31.18 -6.76 11.02
C THR A 100 30.70 -8.06 10.37
N ILE A 101 29.57 -8.04 9.68
CA ILE A 101 29.00 -9.21 8.99
C ILE A 101 29.99 -9.71 7.93
N ARG A 102 30.47 -8.80 7.08
CA ARG A 102 31.41 -9.13 6.00
C ARG A 102 32.74 -9.64 6.52
N ALA A 103 33.28 -9.06 7.59
CA ALA A 103 34.52 -9.52 8.21
C ALA A 103 34.43 -10.97 8.73
N ASN A 104 33.23 -11.43 9.08
CA ASN A 104 32.97 -12.79 9.53
C ASN A 104 32.42 -13.72 8.43
N GLY A 105 32.32 -13.25 7.18
CA GLY A 105 31.72 -14.02 6.08
C GLY A 105 30.25 -14.39 6.32
N GLY A 106 29.53 -13.60 7.11
CA GLY A 106 28.15 -13.90 7.53
C GLY A 106 27.14 -13.78 6.38
N ALA A 107 26.23 -14.75 6.28
CA ALA A 107 25.07 -14.65 5.39
C ALA A 107 24.02 -13.67 5.94
N LYS A 108 23.22 -13.05 5.07
CA LYS A 108 22.13 -12.15 5.45
C LYS A 108 20.79 -12.67 4.93
N LEU A 109 19.83 -12.77 5.83
CA LEU A 109 18.48 -13.24 5.50
C LEU A 109 17.46 -12.29 6.11
N VAL A 110 16.54 -11.75 5.33
CA VAL A 110 15.37 -11.06 5.89
C VAL A 110 14.31 -12.12 6.15
N TYR A 111 13.99 -12.39 7.41
CA TYR A 111 13.04 -13.46 7.73
C TYR A 111 11.60 -12.93 7.83
N GLU A 112 11.44 -11.62 7.96
CA GLU A 112 10.15 -10.94 7.96
C GLU A 112 10.27 -9.58 7.27
N PHE A 113 9.43 -9.33 6.29
CA PHE A 113 9.22 -7.99 5.77
C PHE A 113 7.81 -7.80 5.26
N ASP A 114 7.30 -6.58 5.39
CA ASP A 114 6.09 -6.14 4.70
C ASP A 114 6.00 -4.62 4.70
N ALA A 115 5.46 -4.03 3.64
CA ALA A 115 4.91 -2.69 3.69
C ALA A 115 3.53 -2.78 4.35
N ALA A 116 3.53 -2.80 5.68
CA ALA A 116 2.32 -2.98 6.47
C ALA A 116 1.35 -1.83 6.29
N ASP A 117 0.05 -2.13 6.40
CA ASP A 117 -1.07 -1.22 6.18
C ASP A 117 -1.10 -0.63 4.75
N VAL A 118 -0.42 -1.26 3.78
CA VAL A 118 -0.40 -0.84 2.38
C VAL A 118 -1.12 -1.87 1.51
N GLY A 119 -2.20 -1.43 0.85
CA GLY A 119 -2.99 -2.25 -0.07
C GLY A 119 -2.45 -2.33 -1.49
N ARG A 120 -1.24 -1.81 -1.72
CA ARG A 120 -0.64 -1.56 -3.03
C ARG A 120 0.43 -2.57 -3.39
N SER A 121 0.67 -2.72 -4.68
CA SER A 121 1.57 -3.72 -5.25
C SER A 121 2.98 -3.18 -5.50
N TYR A 122 3.12 -1.90 -5.81
CA TYR A 122 4.39 -1.27 -6.19
C TYR A 122 5.53 -1.28 -5.13
N PRO A 123 5.30 -1.34 -3.79
CA PRO A 123 6.40 -1.21 -2.83
C PRO A 123 7.34 -2.42 -2.79
N TYR A 124 6.81 -3.63 -2.94
CA TYR A 124 7.54 -4.88 -2.71
C TYR A 124 8.78 -5.07 -3.59
N PRO A 125 8.75 -4.78 -4.91
CA PRO A 125 9.92 -4.94 -5.77
C PRO A 125 11.02 -3.94 -5.42
N VAL A 126 10.64 -2.76 -4.92
CA VAL A 126 11.58 -1.77 -4.40
C VAL A 126 12.22 -2.26 -3.10
N MET A 127 11.45 -2.89 -2.20
CA MET A 127 12.02 -3.56 -1.03
C MET A 127 13.01 -4.66 -1.44
N ALA A 128 12.66 -5.52 -2.40
CA ALA A 128 13.55 -6.56 -2.91
C ALA A 128 14.83 -5.99 -3.52
N ARG A 129 14.73 -4.91 -4.31
CA ARG A 129 15.88 -4.17 -4.85
C ARG A 129 16.78 -3.63 -3.73
N SER A 130 16.20 -3.00 -2.72
CA SER A 130 16.92 -2.49 -1.54
C SER A 130 17.64 -3.62 -0.79
N PHE A 131 17.01 -4.79 -0.65
CA PHE A 131 17.65 -5.98 -0.09
C PHE A 131 18.86 -6.46 -0.90
N ARG A 132 18.74 -6.51 -2.23
CA ARG A 132 19.86 -6.89 -3.10
C ARG A 132 21.02 -5.90 -2.98
N SER A 133 20.74 -4.60 -2.94
CA SER A 133 21.73 -3.55 -2.72
C SER A 133 22.42 -3.68 -1.35
N ALA A 134 21.69 -4.09 -0.32
CA ALA A 134 22.22 -4.37 1.02
C ALA A 134 22.94 -5.74 1.12
N GLY A 135 23.01 -6.50 0.02
CA GLY A 135 23.68 -7.80 -0.05
C GLY A 135 22.92 -8.95 0.62
N ILE A 136 21.61 -8.86 0.75
CA ILE A 136 20.75 -9.90 1.32
C ILE A 136 20.51 -11.04 0.31
N GLN A 137 20.64 -12.27 0.79
CA GLN A 137 20.57 -13.50 -0.01
C GLN A 137 19.15 -14.05 -0.13
N ILE A 138 18.37 -13.97 0.95
CA ILE A 138 17.04 -14.55 1.07
C ILE A 138 16.15 -13.53 1.77
N ALA A 139 14.92 -13.37 1.30
CA ALA A 139 13.89 -12.59 1.98
C ALA A 139 12.57 -13.36 2.02
N THR A 140 11.87 -13.32 3.16
CA THR A 140 10.55 -13.92 3.34
C THR A 140 9.54 -12.88 3.81
N HIS A 141 8.47 -12.73 3.02
CA HIS A 141 7.37 -11.81 3.30
C HIS A 141 6.59 -12.26 4.55
N PHE A 142 6.12 -11.31 5.35
CA PHE A 142 5.36 -11.56 6.57
C PHE A 142 3.96 -10.93 6.50
N SER A 143 2.86 -11.66 6.63
CA SER A 143 2.72 -13.11 6.39
C SER A 143 1.81 -13.37 5.20
N TYR A 144 1.88 -14.59 4.66
CA TYR A 144 0.91 -15.04 3.68
C TYR A 144 -0.36 -15.48 4.41
N ASP A 145 -1.47 -14.77 4.16
CA ASP A 145 -2.76 -15.09 4.77
C ASP A 145 -3.27 -16.45 4.31
N PRO A 146 -3.55 -17.38 5.24
CA PRO A 146 -4.19 -18.63 4.90
C PRO A 146 -5.52 -18.38 4.17
N THR A 147 -5.67 -18.93 2.95
CA THR A 147 -6.84 -18.66 2.08
C THR A 147 -8.18 -18.88 2.78
N PHE A 148 -8.27 -19.84 3.71
CA PHE A 148 -9.47 -20.10 4.50
C PHE A 148 -9.89 -18.93 5.41
N MET A 149 -8.95 -18.11 5.88
CA MET A 149 -9.19 -16.96 6.77
C MET A 149 -9.03 -15.60 6.08
N ALA A 150 -8.53 -15.59 4.84
CA ALA A 150 -8.22 -14.37 4.09
C ALA A 150 -9.44 -13.47 3.84
N TYR A 151 -10.67 -13.99 3.91
CA TYR A 151 -11.89 -13.16 3.82
C TYR A 151 -12.02 -12.14 4.97
N ALA A 152 -11.38 -12.40 6.11
CA ALA A 152 -11.46 -11.58 7.32
C ALA A 152 -10.12 -10.96 7.74
N ASN A 153 -8.99 -11.36 7.13
CA ASN A 153 -7.64 -10.91 7.46
C ASN A 153 -7.36 -10.90 8.98
N THR A 154 -7.46 -12.08 9.61
CA THR A 154 -7.36 -12.21 11.07
C THR A 154 -6.03 -12.74 11.58
N GLU A 155 -5.10 -13.15 10.70
CA GLU A 155 -3.79 -13.64 11.13
C GLU A 155 -2.98 -12.48 11.72
N TYR A 156 -2.71 -11.46 10.91
CA TYR A 156 -2.12 -10.19 11.30
C TYR A 156 -2.74 -9.07 10.47
N ASN A 157 -3.75 -8.35 10.99
CA ASN A 157 -4.54 -7.38 10.22
C ASN A 157 -3.72 -6.35 9.46
N THR A 158 -2.53 -5.99 9.92
CA THR A 158 -1.68 -4.99 9.25
C THR A 158 -1.00 -5.53 7.98
N HIS A 159 -0.93 -6.86 7.84
CA HIS A 159 -0.45 -7.57 6.66
C HIS A 159 -1.66 -8.09 5.89
N TYR A 160 -1.61 -8.09 4.56
CA TYR A 160 -2.65 -8.75 3.77
C TYR A 160 -2.08 -9.23 2.44
N MET A 161 -1.78 -10.53 2.35
CA MET A 161 -1.13 -11.16 1.21
C MET A 161 -1.73 -12.53 0.92
N ASN A 162 -2.47 -12.64 -0.18
CA ASN A 162 -3.04 -13.89 -0.67
C ASN A 162 -3.25 -13.83 -2.18
N LEU A 163 -2.99 -14.91 -2.92
CA LEU A 163 -3.18 -14.89 -4.38
C LEU A 163 -4.64 -14.64 -4.80
N ALA A 164 -5.60 -15.23 -4.09
CA ALA A 164 -7.02 -15.07 -4.42
C ALA A 164 -7.54 -13.70 -3.98
N TYR A 165 -7.18 -13.22 -2.78
CA TYR A 165 -7.75 -11.99 -2.20
C TYR A 165 -6.96 -10.70 -2.49
N THR A 166 -5.68 -10.81 -2.81
CA THR A 166 -4.78 -9.69 -3.12
C THR A 166 -3.89 -10.02 -4.34
N PRO A 167 -4.48 -10.35 -5.51
CA PRO A 167 -3.76 -10.88 -6.67
C PRO A 167 -2.60 -9.98 -7.15
N SER A 168 -2.80 -8.66 -7.19
CA SER A 168 -1.76 -7.69 -7.57
C SER A 168 -0.54 -7.74 -6.64
N LYS A 169 -0.76 -7.84 -5.31
CA LYS A 169 0.31 -7.99 -4.30
C LYS A 169 1.03 -9.32 -4.44
N ALA A 170 0.32 -10.41 -4.72
CA ALA A 170 0.92 -11.73 -4.92
C ALA A 170 1.79 -11.79 -6.18
N LEU A 171 1.36 -11.16 -7.28
CA LEU A 171 2.17 -10.96 -8.49
C LEU A 171 3.42 -10.11 -8.19
N SER A 172 3.30 -9.12 -7.30
CA SER A 172 4.44 -8.32 -6.85
C SER A 172 5.50 -9.17 -6.15
N LEU A 173 5.10 -10.11 -5.28
CA LEU A 173 6.03 -11.10 -4.70
C LEU A 173 6.66 -12.02 -5.75
N MET A 174 5.94 -12.36 -6.83
CA MET A 174 6.54 -13.07 -7.96
C MET A 174 7.64 -12.22 -8.63
N ILE A 175 7.43 -10.92 -8.81
CA ILE A 175 8.46 -10.00 -9.32
C ILE A 175 9.64 -9.90 -8.35
N CYS A 176 9.41 -9.85 -7.03
CA CYS A 176 10.49 -9.89 -6.03
C CYS A 176 11.36 -11.14 -6.19
N SER A 177 10.76 -12.30 -6.48
CA SER A 177 11.53 -13.53 -6.75
C SER A 177 12.45 -13.34 -7.95
N GLU A 178 11.97 -12.77 -9.06
CA GLU A 178 12.80 -12.49 -10.24
C GLU A 178 13.96 -11.53 -9.88
N ILE A 179 13.73 -10.51 -9.06
CA ILE A 179 14.80 -9.60 -8.56
C ILE A 179 15.88 -10.40 -7.81
N PHE A 180 15.50 -11.32 -6.91
CA PHE A 180 16.47 -12.12 -6.16
C PHE A 180 17.27 -13.10 -7.02
N HIS A 181 16.71 -13.56 -8.14
CA HIS A 181 17.38 -14.46 -9.08
C HIS A 181 18.31 -13.73 -10.06
N HIS A 182 17.99 -12.48 -10.42
CA HIS A 182 18.69 -11.76 -11.50
C HIS A 182 19.61 -10.64 -11.01
N ILE A 183 19.24 -9.94 -9.94
CA ILE A 183 20.04 -8.81 -9.45
C ILE A 183 21.14 -9.32 -8.51
N PRO A 184 22.43 -9.02 -8.76
CA PRO A 184 23.52 -9.42 -7.87
C PRO A 184 23.40 -8.84 -6.46
N MET A 185 24.03 -9.51 -5.48
CA MET A 185 24.22 -8.90 -4.15
C MET A 185 25.12 -7.68 -4.26
N TYR A 186 24.82 -6.63 -3.49
CA TYR A 186 25.53 -5.35 -3.49
C TYR A 186 25.50 -4.61 -4.83
N ALA A 187 24.47 -4.85 -5.66
CA ALA A 187 24.25 -4.07 -6.86
C ALA A 187 24.04 -2.59 -6.50
N ASP A 188 24.70 -1.70 -7.23
CA ASP A 188 24.43 -0.26 -7.20
C ASP A 188 23.49 0.07 -8.35
N LEU A 189 22.26 0.48 -8.01
CA LEU A 189 21.20 0.80 -8.95
C LEU A 189 20.87 2.30 -8.94
N GLY A 190 21.73 3.12 -8.33
CA GLY A 190 21.54 4.57 -8.23
C GLY A 190 20.57 5.01 -7.14
N LYS A 191 20.23 6.30 -7.18
CA LYS A 191 19.40 6.98 -6.17
C LYS A 191 17.94 7.08 -6.60
N TYR A 192 17.08 7.32 -5.63
CA TYR A 192 15.68 7.62 -5.87
C TYR A 192 15.52 9.01 -6.52
N PRO A 193 14.63 9.17 -7.52
CA PRO A 193 13.70 8.17 -8.09
C PRO A 193 14.24 7.38 -9.30
N ASP A 194 15.46 7.66 -9.77
CA ASP A 194 16.03 7.03 -10.98
C ASP A 194 16.16 5.50 -10.86
N ASN A 195 16.27 4.99 -9.64
CA ASN A 195 16.39 3.57 -9.32
C ASN A 195 15.06 2.78 -9.36
N LEU A 196 13.98 3.35 -9.91
CA LEU A 196 12.69 2.68 -10.09
C LEU A 196 12.56 1.90 -11.40
N SER A 197 13.51 2.07 -12.33
CA SER A 197 13.59 1.29 -13.57
C SER A 197 14.99 0.68 -13.72
N PHE A 198 15.11 -0.64 -13.79
CA PHE A 198 16.40 -1.35 -13.84
C PHE A 198 16.24 -2.77 -14.40
N GLU A 199 17.15 -3.25 -15.26
CA GLU A 199 17.23 -4.66 -15.69
C GLU A 199 15.87 -5.32 -16.10
N GLY A 200 15.00 -4.56 -16.77
CA GLY A 200 13.67 -5.01 -17.20
C GLY A 200 12.56 -4.85 -16.15
N PHE A 201 12.89 -4.42 -14.93
CA PHE A 201 11.94 -4.01 -13.89
C PHE A 201 11.57 -2.54 -14.05
N ASP A 202 10.30 -2.22 -13.82
CA ASP A 202 9.77 -0.84 -13.82
C ASP A 202 8.68 -0.71 -12.76
N ILE A 203 8.78 0.33 -11.92
CA ILE A 203 7.88 0.56 -10.79
C ILE A 203 7.28 1.98 -10.88
N ASN A 204 5.96 2.08 -10.80
CA ASN A 204 5.23 3.33 -10.87
C ASN A 204 4.20 3.43 -9.74
N TYR A 205 4.38 4.45 -8.88
CA TYR A 205 3.48 4.75 -7.76
C TYR A 205 2.06 5.14 -8.24
N GLN A 206 1.97 6.13 -9.13
CA GLN A 206 0.70 6.72 -9.58
C GLN A 206 -0.23 5.68 -10.24
N GLN A 207 0.35 4.69 -10.90
CA GLN A 207 -0.39 3.60 -11.56
C GLN A 207 -0.61 2.38 -10.66
N ASP A 208 -0.08 2.38 -9.43
CA ASP A 208 0.05 1.18 -8.59
C ASP A 208 0.55 -0.03 -9.39
N LEU A 209 1.66 0.18 -10.10
CA LEU A 209 2.22 -0.78 -11.05
C LEU A 209 3.64 -1.16 -10.67
N ALA A 210 3.90 -2.45 -10.67
CA ALA A 210 5.22 -3.01 -10.87
C ALA A 210 5.17 -3.98 -12.05
N GLN A 211 6.21 -3.96 -12.89
CA GLN A 211 6.33 -4.88 -14.00
C GLN A 211 7.74 -5.44 -14.13
N TYR A 212 7.84 -6.64 -14.68
CA TYR A 212 9.06 -7.28 -15.15
C TYR A 212 8.86 -7.71 -16.60
N ASN A 213 9.61 -7.10 -17.52
CA ASN A 213 9.43 -7.27 -18.95
C ASN A 213 10.78 -7.55 -19.62
N VAL A 214 10.99 -8.83 -19.94
CA VAL A 214 12.18 -9.36 -20.62
C VAL A 214 11.72 -10.28 -21.76
N PRO A 215 12.60 -10.70 -22.70
CA PRO A 215 12.20 -11.52 -23.84
C PRO A 215 11.34 -12.75 -23.48
N GLU A 216 11.67 -13.44 -22.39
CA GLU A 216 11.01 -14.70 -22.03
C GLU A 216 9.80 -14.54 -21.10
N LYS A 217 9.67 -13.41 -20.40
CA LYS A 217 8.67 -13.21 -19.33
C LYS A 217 8.10 -11.80 -19.34
N PHE A 218 6.77 -11.72 -19.22
CA PHE A 218 6.06 -10.46 -19.02
C PHE A 218 5.13 -10.54 -17.82
N ILE A 219 5.51 -9.91 -16.71
CA ILE A 219 4.80 -9.95 -15.44
C ILE A 219 4.40 -8.52 -15.06
N TYR A 220 3.15 -8.29 -14.65
CA TYR A 220 2.68 -6.96 -14.22
C TYR A 220 1.59 -7.06 -13.16
N THR A 221 1.61 -6.14 -12.21
CA THR A 221 0.70 -6.15 -11.05
C THR A 221 -0.59 -5.36 -11.28
N ASN A 222 -0.67 -4.57 -12.35
CA ASN A 222 -1.83 -3.74 -12.70
C ASN A 222 -1.83 -3.38 -14.20
N HIS A 223 -2.77 -2.54 -14.63
CA HIS A 223 -2.86 -2.07 -16.01
C HIS A 223 -1.55 -1.44 -16.50
N THR A 224 -1.09 -1.86 -17.67
CA THR A 224 0.09 -1.32 -18.37
C THR A 224 -0.19 -1.24 -19.86
N ASP A 225 0.41 -0.27 -20.56
CA ASP A 225 0.39 -0.24 -22.03
C ASP A 225 1.71 -0.76 -22.62
N ALA A 226 2.61 -1.28 -21.78
CA ALA A 226 3.85 -1.89 -22.22
C ALA A 226 3.58 -3.10 -23.14
N LYS A 227 4.41 -3.21 -24.19
CA LYS A 227 4.47 -4.39 -25.05
C LYS A 227 5.55 -5.33 -24.53
N PRO A 228 5.40 -6.66 -24.69
CA PRO A 228 6.50 -7.59 -24.45
C PRO A 228 7.75 -7.16 -25.22
N VAL A 229 8.93 -7.24 -24.59
CA VAL A 229 10.21 -6.88 -25.22
C VAL A 229 10.44 -7.68 -26.51
N ASP A 230 10.17 -8.98 -26.47
CA ASP A 230 10.19 -9.87 -27.63
C ASP A 230 9.11 -10.95 -27.49
N GLU A 231 7.98 -10.76 -28.18
CA GLU A 231 6.85 -11.68 -28.10
C GLU A 231 7.19 -13.09 -28.62
N SER A 232 8.18 -13.23 -29.52
CA SER A 232 8.54 -14.52 -30.12
C SER A 232 9.26 -15.46 -29.15
N GLN A 233 9.93 -14.89 -28.13
CA GLN A 233 10.64 -15.62 -27.09
C GLN A 233 9.80 -15.82 -25.83
N LEU A 234 8.61 -15.22 -25.77
CA LEU A 234 7.76 -15.23 -24.60
C LEU A 234 7.37 -16.66 -24.22
N THR A 235 7.62 -17.02 -22.98
CA THR A 235 7.24 -18.31 -22.39
C THR A 235 6.25 -18.16 -21.25
N LYS A 236 6.11 -16.96 -20.69
CA LYS A 236 5.25 -16.69 -19.54
C LYS A 236 4.68 -15.27 -19.55
N ILE A 237 3.38 -15.19 -19.26
CA ILE A 237 2.70 -13.95 -18.87
C ILE A 237 2.03 -14.18 -17.52
N ALA A 238 2.18 -13.25 -16.59
CA ALA A 238 1.43 -13.26 -15.34
C ALA A 238 0.93 -11.84 -15.06
N GLY A 239 -0.38 -11.67 -14.98
CA GLY A 239 -0.99 -10.33 -15.01
C GLY A 239 -2.18 -10.19 -14.08
N PHE A 240 -2.36 -8.97 -13.56
CA PHE A 240 -3.61 -8.47 -13.01
C PHE A 240 -3.96 -7.19 -13.77
N GLY A 241 -5.21 -7.05 -14.22
CA GLY A 241 -5.62 -5.96 -15.11
C GLY A 241 -5.28 -6.21 -16.58
N ASN A 242 -4.82 -5.19 -17.29
CA ASN A 242 -4.73 -5.15 -18.75
C ASN A 242 -3.30 -4.88 -19.22
N SER A 243 -2.92 -5.43 -20.38
CA SER A 243 -1.69 -5.13 -21.09
C SER A 243 -1.92 -4.92 -22.59
N ALA A 244 -0.85 -4.67 -23.35
CA ALA A 244 -0.92 -4.65 -24.81
C ALA A 244 -1.32 -6.02 -25.42
N VAL A 245 -1.06 -7.13 -24.72
CA VAL A 245 -1.30 -8.50 -25.23
C VAL A 245 -2.46 -9.24 -24.56
N VAL A 246 -2.92 -8.77 -23.40
CA VAL A 246 -4.09 -9.32 -22.70
C VAL A 246 -5.03 -8.18 -22.29
N ARG A 247 -6.29 -8.23 -22.70
CA ARG A 247 -7.36 -7.41 -22.12
C ARG A 247 -8.30 -8.32 -21.36
N TYR A 248 -8.59 -8.02 -20.10
CA TYR A 248 -9.41 -8.84 -19.21
C TYR A 248 -10.31 -7.94 -18.37
N SER A 249 -11.62 -8.22 -18.34
CA SER A 249 -12.58 -7.41 -17.59
C SER A 249 -12.69 -7.76 -16.11
N GLY A 250 -12.13 -8.89 -15.67
CA GLY A 250 -12.21 -9.35 -14.28
C GLY A 250 -11.10 -8.80 -13.37
N LEU A 251 -11.20 -9.15 -12.08
CA LEU A 251 -10.29 -8.76 -11.00
C LEU A 251 -9.47 -9.95 -10.46
N GLY A 252 -9.45 -11.08 -11.17
CA GLY A 252 -8.53 -12.19 -10.89
C GLY A 252 -7.15 -11.99 -11.52
N ALA A 253 -6.10 -12.50 -10.87
CA ALA A 253 -4.83 -12.73 -11.57
C ALA A 253 -4.99 -13.82 -12.63
N TYR A 254 -4.23 -13.72 -13.72
CA TYR A 254 -4.14 -14.76 -14.75
C TYR A 254 -2.69 -15.10 -15.08
N PHE A 255 -2.48 -16.35 -15.50
CA PHE A 255 -1.18 -16.90 -15.84
C PHE A 255 -1.26 -17.61 -17.19
N LEU A 256 -0.50 -17.14 -18.17
CA LEU A 256 -0.27 -17.82 -19.44
C LEU A 256 1.13 -18.42 -19.42
N ASP A 257 1.23 -19.74 -19.45
CA ASP A 257 2.49 -20.45 -19.59
C ASP A 257 2.54 -21.19 -20.93
N LYS A 258 3.62 -21.01 -21.69
CA LYS A 258 3.84 -21.76 -22.93
C LYS A 258 4.20 -23.21 -22.62
N ILE A 259 3.45 -24.16 -23.19
CA ILE A 259 3.69 -25.60 -23.06
C ILE A 259 4.54 -26.09 -24.22
N ASP A 260 4.15 -25.70 -25.44
CA ASP A 260 4.80 -26.05 -26.70
C ASP A 260 4.51 -24.96 -27.73
N LYS A 261 5.08 -25.06 -28.93
CA LYS A 261 4.82 -24.14 -30.04
C LYS A 261 3.33 -24.09 -30.35
N GLY A 262 2.73 -22.91 -30.13
CA GLY A 262 1.29 -22.69 -30.35
C GLY A 262 0.37 -23.26 -29.28
N ILE A 263 0.89 -23.74 -28.15
CA ILE A 263 0.11 -24.32 -27.06
C ILE A 263 0.45 -23.63 -25.74
N TRP A 264 -0.57 -23.02 -25.12
CA TRP A 264 -0.44 -22.27 -23.88
C TRP A 264 -1.42 -22.79 -22.83
N ARG A 265 -0.98 -22.87 -21.57
CA ARG A 265 -1.86 -23.04 -20.41
C ARG A 265 -2.29 -21.67 -19.92
N LEU A 266 -3.59 -21.45 -19.81
CA LEU A 266 -4.18 -20.28 -19.16
C LEU A 266 -4.77 -20.71 -17.82
N GLU A 267 -4.38 -20.05 -16.73
CA GLU A 267 -5.00 -20.16 -15.41
C GLU A 267 -5.59 -18.80 -15.02
N VAL A 268 -6.83 -18.78 -14.53
CA VAL A 268 -7.55 -17.56 -14.17
C VAL A 268 -8.09 -17.70 -12.74
N MET A 269 -7.68 -16.81 -11.84
CA MET A 269 -8.19 -16.72 -10.48
C MET A 269 -9.57 -16.04 -10.45
N PRO A 270 -10.42 -16.29 -9.42
CA PRO A 270 -11.68 -15.57 -9.27
C PRO A 270 -11.46 -14.10 -8.90
N ASP A 271 -12.52 -13.31 -9.04
CA ASP A 271 -12.50 -11.92 -8.60
C ASP A 271 -12.44 -11.86 -7.08
N ALA A 272 -11.61 -10.96 -6.56
CA ALA A 272 -11.66 -10.53 -5.17
C ALA A 272 -12.00 -9.05 -5.07
N VAL A 273 -12.95 -8.73 -4.19
CA VAL A 273 -13.39 -7.36 -3.93
C VAL A 273 -13.26 -7.07 -2.45
N TRP A 274 -12.54 -6.02 -2.10
CA TRP A 274 -12.42 -5.54 -0.72
C TRP A 274 -13.65 -4.73 -0.34
N VAL A 275 -14.46 -5.26 0.58
CA VAL A 275 -15.78 -4.72 0.96
C VAL A 275 -15.77 -3.98 2.29
N ASP A 276 -14.66 -4.03 3.02
CA ASP A 276 -14.45 -3.32 4.29
C ASP A 276 -12.93 -3.05 4.47
N ASN A 277 -12.55 -2.34 5.52
CA ASN A 277 -11.16 -2.06 5.86
C ASN A 277 -10.40 -3.36 6.26
N PRO A 278 -9.44 -3.83 5.45
CA PRO A 278 -8.69 -5.05 5.77
C PRO A 278 -7.72 -4.88 6.95
N PHE A 279 -7.31 -3.65 7.23
CA PHE A 279 -6.29 -3.32 8.25
C PHE A 279 -6.87 -3.00 9.63
N GLY A 280 -8.20 -2.85 9.73
CA GLY A 280 -8.89 -2.61 10.99
C GLY A 280 -8.80 -3.79 11.97
N ARG A 281 -9.41 -3.64 13.16
CA ARG A 281 -9.35 -4.64 14.25
C ARG A 281 -9.69 -6.06 13.80
N ASN A 282 -8.96 -7.05 14.32
CA ASN A 282 -9.19 -8.47 14.03
C ASN A 282 -10.55 -8.96 14.55
N SER A 283 -11.32 -9.63 13.69
CA SER A 283 -12.55 -10.33 14.07
C SER A 283 -12.96 -11.33 12.99
N PRO A 284 -13.18 -12.63 13.30
CA PRO A 284 -13.69 -13.58 12.31
C PRO A 284 -15.16 -13.29 11.89
N ARG A 285 -15.84 -12.38 12.59
CA ARG A 285 -17.20 -11.92 12.26
C ARG A 285 -17.22 -10.77 11.25
N LYS A 286 -16.06 -10.18 10.93
CA LYS A 286 -15.93 -9.16 9.89
C LYS A 286 -15.66 -9.84 8.55
N THR A 287 -16.01 -9.17 7.46
CA THR A 287 -15.67 -9.60 6.10
C THR A 287 -15.03 -8.42 5.42
N VAL A 288 -13.74 -8.55 5.11
CA VAL A 288 -12.95 -7.49 4.47
C VAL A 288 -12.81 -7.73 2.98
N GLY A 289 -12.85 -9.00 2.54
CA GLY A 289 -12.80 -9.38 1.14
C GLY A 289 -13.82 -10.47 0.82
N VAL A 290 -14.44 -10.37 -0.36
CA VAL A 290 -15.34 -11.39 -0.91
C VAL A 290 -14.82 -11.91 -2.25
N ILE A 291 -15.15 -13.16 -2.55
CA ILE A 291 -14.77 -13.84 -3.79
C ILE A 291 -16.00 -13.99 -4.66
N LYS A 292 -15.88 -13.67 -5.95
CA LYS A 292 -16.94 -13.93 -6.94
C LYS A 292 -16.39 -14.69 -8.14
N TRP A 293 -17.02 -15.82 -8.44
CA TRP A 293 -16.80 -16.54 -9.68
C TRP A 293 -17.77 -16.00 -10.72
N GLU A 294 -17.27 -15.13 -11.58
CA GLU A 294 -18.06 -14.46 -12.60
C GLU A 294 -17.47 -14.74 -14.00
N GLU A 295 -18.34 -14.69 -15.00
CA GLU A 295 -17.91 -14.75 -16.40
C GLU A 295 -17.45 -13.38 -16.87
N HIS A 296 -16.25 -13.32 -17.46
CA HIS A 296 -15.62 -12.10 -17.92
C HIS A 296 -15.19 -12.18 -19.37
N GLU A 297 -15.12 -11.04 -20.03
CA GLU A 297 -14.53 -10.92 -21.36
C GLU A 297 -13.01 -10.92 -21.25
N MET A 298 -12.35 -11.73 -22.07
CA MET A 298 -10.91 -11.74 -22.24
C MET A 298 -10.56 -11.65 -23.72
N LYS A 299 -9.52 -10.89 -24.04
CA LYS A 299 -8.96 -10.77 -25.38
C LYS A 299 -7.47 -11.00 -25.36
N LEU A 300 -7.01 -11.93 -26.18
CA LEU A 300 -5.59 -12.25 -26.33
C LEU A 300 -5.07 -11.80 -27.69
N HIS A 301 -3.92 -11.15 -27.64
CA HIS A 301 -3.17 -10.67 -28.80
C HIS A 301 -1.77 -11.27 -28.79
N LEU A 302 -1.69 -12.60 -28.94
CA LEU A 302 -0.44 -13.34 -29.09
C LEU A 302 -0.32 -13.85 -30.53
N THR A 303 0.72 -13.43 -31.23
CA THR A 303 1.04 -13.74 -32.62
C THR A 303 1.10 -15.24 -32.84
N GLU A 304 1.68 -16.00 -31.89
CA GLU A 304 1.80 -17.45 -32.00
C GLU A 304 0.46 -18.20 -31.92
N LEU A 305 -0.49 -17.71 -31.11
CA LEU A 305 -1.85 -18.25 -31.04
C LEU A 305 -2.69 -17.82 -32.25
N GLY A 306 -2.42 -16.63 -32.79
CA GLY A 306 -3.22 -16.02 -33.83
C GLY A 306 -4.60 -15.59 -33.33
N LYS A 307 -5.51 -15.33 -34.28
CA LYS A 307 -6.88 -14.86 -34.00
C LYS A 307 -7.91 -15.99 -33.90
N GLU A 308 -7.53 -17.19 -34.32
CA GLU A 308 -8.36 -18.40 -34.40
C GLU A 308 -7.65 -19.54 -33.65
N PHE A 309 -7.85 -19.62 -32.34
CA PHE A 309 -7.36 -20.71 -31.49
C PHE A 309 -8.52 -21.44 -30.80
N THR A 310 -8.27 -22.62 -30.26
CA THR A 310 -9.26 -23.36 -29.46
C THR A 310 -8.98 -23.18 -27.97
N ILE A 311 -10.04 -23.17 -27.17
CA ILE A 311 -9.98 -23.09 -25.71
C ILE A 311 -10.58 -24.37 -25.15
N THR A 312 -9.86 -25.07 -24.28
CA THR A 312 -10.33 -26.32 -23.67
C THR A 312 -10.14 -26.25 -22.16
N ALA A 313 -11.24 -26.28 -21.41
CA ALA A 313 -11.20 -26.40 -19.95
C ALA A 313 -10.57 -27.74 -19.55
N ILE A 314 -9.70 -27.73 -18.54
CA ILE A 314 -8.96 -28.94 -18.12
C ILE A 314 -9.06 -29.27 -16.64
N ASN A 315 -9.37 -28.32 -15.75
CA ASN A 315 -9.53 -28.65 -14.32
C ASN A 315 -10.79 -29.47 -14.06
N THR A 316 -10.73 -30.28 -13.00
CA THR A 316 -11.85 -31.10 -12.54
C THR A 316 -13.10 -30.26 -12.31
N GLY A 317 -14.23 -30.70 -12.86
CA GLY A 317 -15.53 -30.04 -12.72
C GLY A 317 -15.73 -28.81 -13.62
N ASN A 318 -14.78 -28.50 -14.50
CA ASN A 318 -14.90 -27.40 -15.46
C ASN A 318 -15.24 -27.96 -16.86
N ASP A 319 -16.52 -27.93 -17.20
CA ASP A 319 -17.07 -28.27 -18.51
C ASP A 319 -17.33 -27.04 -19.39
N TYR A 320 -16.79 -25.88 -18.98
CA TYR A 320 -17.02 -24.61 -19.64
C TYR A 320 -16.49 -24.63 -21.08
N SER A 321 -17.32 -24.14 -21.99
CA SER A 321 -16.98 -23.89 -23.39
C SER A 321 -17.38 -22.47 -23.76
N THR A 322 -16.66 -21.90 -24.72
CA THR A 322 -16.81 -20.50 -25.11
C THR A 322 -16.52 -20.37 -26.60
N GLU A 323 -17.15 -19.38 -27.23
CA GLU A 323 -16.91 -19.05 -28.62
C GLU A 323 -15.77 -18.02 -28.73
N LEU A 324 -14.87 -18.24 -29.68
CA LEU A 324 -13.78 -17.31 -29.97
C LEU A 324 -14.18 -16.42 -31.15
N GLN A 325 -14.08 -15.11 -30.96
CA GLN A 325 -14.25 -14.11 -32.01
C GLN A 325 -13.03 -13.20 -32.08
N ASN A 326 -12.15 -13.42 -33.06
CA ASN A 326 -10.97 -12.56 -33.31
C ASN A 326 -10.09 -12.34 -32.05
N GLY A 327 -9.77 -13.43 -31.36
CA GLY A 327 -9.00 -13.41 -30.11
C GLY A 327 -9.78 -13.03 -28.85
N SER A 328 -11.04 -12.58 -28.97
CA SER A 328 -11.95 -12.29 -27.85
C SER A 328 -12.82 -13.49 -27.51
N PHE A 329 -13.00 -13.77 -26.23
CA PHE A 329 -13.81 -14.86 -25.71
C PHE A 329 -14.22 -14.57 -24.27
N LYS A 330 -15.26 -15.25 -23.82
CA LYS A 330 -15.64 -15.26 -22.41
C LYS A 330 -14.89 -16.32 -21.62
N ILE A 331 -14.57 -16.02 -20.37
CA ILE A 331 -13.80 -16.90 -19.49
C ILE A 331 -14.34 -16.88 -18.07
N LYS A 332 -14.19 -18.00 -17.35
CA LYS A 332 -14.49 -18.15 -15.93
C LYS A 332 -13.22 -18.57 -15.19
N PRO A 333 -13.17 -18.47 -13.85
CA PRO A 333 -12.03 -18.97 -13.09
C PRO A 333 -11.80 -20.47 -13.32
N GLY A 334 -10.54 -20.86 -13.52
CA GLY A 334 -10.18 -22.24 -13.89
C GLY A 334 -8.88 -22.34 -14.65
N THR A 335 -8.58 -23.54 -15.16
CA THR A 335 -7.44 -23.80 -16.04
C THR A 335 -7.88 -24.30 -17.40
N TYR A 336 -7.20 -23.80 -18.43
CA TYR A 336 -7.54 -23.97 -19.83
C TYR A 336 -6.29 -24.22 -20.66
N ILE A 337 -6.44 -24.97 -21.75
CA ILE A 337 -5.45 -25.02 -22.83
C ILE A 337 -5.92 -24.19 -24.00
N LEU A 338 -5.04 -23.30 -24.45
CA LEU A 338 -5.16 -22.54 -25.68
C LEU A 338 -4.30 -23.22 -26.75
N SER A 339 -4.87 -23.54 -27.90
CA SER A 339 -4.13 -24.19 -28.99
C SER A 339 -4.38 -23.46 -30.29
N ASN A 340 -3.32 -23.03 -30.96
CA ASN A 340 -3.42 -22.41 -32.28
C ASN A 340 -3.99 -23.39 -33.31
N LYS A 341 -4.46 -22.85 -34.43
CA LYS A 341 -4.98 -23.67 -35.52
C LYS A 341 -3.86 -24.55 -36.12
N GLY A 342 -4.00 -25.86 -35.96
CA GLY A 342 -3.05 -26.83 -36.49
C GLY A 342 -1.93 -27.24 -35.51
N ALA A 343 -1.96 -26.81 -34.24
CA ALA A 343 -1.09 -27.36 -33.22
C ALA A 343 -1.38 -28.85 -32.96
N ASP A 344 -0.31 -29.63 -32.79
CA ASP A 344 -0.39 -31.02 -32.37
C ASP A 344 -0.86 -31.10 -30.91
N LYS A 345 -1.97 -31.78 -30.66
CA LYS A 345 -2.56 -31.90 -29.32
C LYS A 345 -1.85 -32.97 -28.47
N ASN A 346 -0.53 -32.86 -28.35
CA ASN A 346 0.31 -33.79 -27.60
C ASN A 346 0.44 -33.39 -26.13
N TRP A 347 -0.70 -33.21 -25.44
CA TRP A 347 -0.75 -32.92 -24.01
C TRP A 347 -1.84 -33.72 -23.33
N SER A 348 -1.71 -33.90 -22.00
CA SER A 348 -2.71 -34.57 -21.16
C SER A 348 -3.00 -33.73 -19.93
N PRO A 349 -4.27 -33.56 -19.51
CA PRO A 349 -4.61 -32.86 -18.27
C PRO A 349 -3.82 -33.35 -17.05
N PHE A 350 -3.47 -34.65 -17.02
CA PHE A 350 -2.76 -35.28 -15.91
C PHE A 350 -1.24 -35.27 -16.06
N ALA A 351 -0.69 -34.69 -17.13
CA ALA A 351 0.74 -34.58 -17.32
C ALA A 351 1.38 -33.74 -16.21
N LYS A 352 2.59 -34.13 -15.80
CA LYS A 352 3.39 -33.37 -14.84
C LYS A 352 3.71 -31.99 -15.42
N TRP A 353 3.42 -30.95 -14.66
CA TRP A 353 3.66 -29.56 -14.99
C TRP A 353 4.33 -28.86 -13.83
N LYS A 354 5.63 -28.54 -13.97
CA LYS A 354 6.45 -27.99 -12.88
C LYS A 354 6.34 -28.88 -11.62
N THR A 355 5.80 -28.36 -10.53
CA THR A 355 5.56 -29.08 -9.25
C THR A 355 4.16 -29.70 -9.11
N HIS A 356 3.31 -29.55 -10.13
CA HIS A 356 1.88 -29.88 -10.12
C HIS A 356 1.48 -30.69 -11.38
N LYS A 357 0.18 -30.89 -11.63
CA LYS A 357 -0.36 -31.38 -12.90
C LYS A 357 -0.90 -30.23 -13.74
N LEU A 358 -1.02 -30.42 -15.06
CA LEU A 358 -1.57 -29.39 -15.95
C LEU A 358 -2.97 -28.93 -15.52
N ASN A 359 -3.81 -29.86 -15.05
CA ASN A 359 -5.18 -29.60 -14.63
C ASN A 359 -5.37 -29.12 -13.19
N ASP A 360 -4.30 -28.97 -12.42
CA ASP A 360 -4.42 -28.50 -11.04
C ASP A 360 -4.89 -27.05 -11.03
N PHE A 361 -5.94 -26.78 -10.23
CA PHE A 361 -6.50 -25.45 -9.99
C PHE A 361 -7.05 -25.41 -8.57
N TYR A 362 -6.75 -24.35 -7.82
CA TYR A 362 -7.26 -24.17 -6.46
C TYR A 362 -7.64 -22.70 -6.23
N ALA A 363 -8.90 -22.47 -5.88
CA ALA A 363 -9.41 -21.16 -5.52
C ALA A 363 -10.58 -21.32 -4.52
N PRO A 364 -10.80 -20.34 -3.62
CA PRO A 364 -11.97 -20.33 -2.76
C PRO A 364 -13.27 -20.20 -3.57
N GLU A 365 -14.36 -20.78 -3.07
CA GLU A 365 -15.69 -20.64 -3.67
C GLU A 365 -16.22 -19.20 -3.59
N SER A 366 -17.26 -18.90 -4.38
CA SER A 366 -17.95 -17.61 -4.31
C SER A 366 -18.55 -17.36 -2.92
N THR A 367 -18.28 -16.19 -2.33
CA THR A 367 -18.73 -15.83 -0.98
C THR A 367 -19.74 -14.68 -0.95
N VAL A 368 -20.13 -14.15 -2.12
CA VAL A 368 -21.09 -13.05 -2.24
C VAL A 368 -22.53 -13.53 -1.95
N LYS A 369 -22.94 -13.42 -0.68
CA LYS A 369 -24.30 -13.81 -0.21
C LYS A 369 -25.28 -12.65 -0.08
N LYS A 370 -24.79 -11.42 -0.14
CA LYS A 370 -25.56 -10.17 -0.04
C LYS A 370 -24.88 -9.09 -0.88
N THR A 371 -25.58 -7.99 -1.11
CA THR A 371 -25.00 -6.79 -1.72
C THR A 371 -24.02 -6.14 -0.76
N TRP A 372 -22.82 -5.86 -1.24
CA TRP A 372 -21.80 -5.05 -0.60
C TRP A 372 -21.60 -3.78 -1.41
N TYR A 373 -21.39 -2.67 -0.71
CA TYR A 373 -21.31 -1.35 -1.30
C TYR A 373 -20.29 -0.50 -0.55
N LYS A 374 -19.47 0.22 -1.29
CA LYS A 374 -18.47 1.16 -0.77
C LYS A 374 -18.51 2.46 -1.57
N HIS A 375 -18.71 3.56 -0.87
CA HIS A 375 -18.65 4.92 -1.39
C HIS A 375 -18.33 5.86 -0.23
N GLU A 376 -17.46 6.82 -0.48
CA GLU A 376 -17.09 7.86 0.46
C GLU A 376 -17.34 9.20 -0.22
N ALA A 377 -18.21 10.01 0.38
CA ALA A 377 -18.51 11.34 -0.12
C ALA A 377 -17.49 12.33 0.45
N PRO A 378 -16.91 13.23 -0.37
CA PRO A 378 -16.05 14.27 0.15
C PRO A 378 -16.85 15.21 1.06
N VAL A 379 -16.19 15.79 2.07
CA VAL A 379 -16.84 16.78 2.96
C VAL A 379 -17.29 18.01 2.17
N GLU A 380 -16.47 18.45 1.22
CA GLU A 380 -16.74 19.61 0.38
C GLU A 380 -16.15 19.50 -1.01
N ILE A 381 -16.75 20.21 -1.96
CA ILE A 381 -16.31 20.34 -3.35
C ILE A 381 -16.35 21.80 -3.80
N SER A 382 -15.59 22.09 -4.85
CA SER A 382 -15.51 23.42 -5.45
C SER A 382 -16.78 23.73 -6.25
N GLU A 383 -17.31 24.95 -6.14
CA GLU A 383 -18.37 25.40 -7.05
C GLU A 383 -17.87 25.41 -8.51
N LYS A 384 -18.79 25.33 -9.47
CA LYS A 384 -18.51 25.46 -10.91
C LYS A 384 -17.47 24.46 -11.45
N SER A 385 -17.27 23.36 -10.73
CA SER A 385 -16.43 22.25 -11.15
C SER A 385 -17.30 21.00 -11.25
N ASP A 386 -17.00 20.16 -12.23
CA ASP A 386 -17.64 18.86 -12.34
C ASP A 386 -17.31 18.01 -11.12
N PHE A 387 -18.31 17.32 -10.58
CA PHE A 387 -18.13 16.42 -9.46
C PHE A 387 -18.27 14.96 -9.89
N LYS A 388 -17.16 14.22 -9.87
CA LYS A 388 -17.12 12.79 -10.15
C LYS A 388 -17.47 11.99 -8.89
N ILE A 389 -18.56 11.24 -8.96
CA ILE A 389 -19.01 10.29 -7.93
C ILE A 389 -18.60 8.89 -8.37
N THR A 390 -17.96 8.14 -7.47
CA THR A 390 -17.56 6.75 -7.70
C THR A 390 -18.13 5.83 -6.63
N ALA A 391 -18.61 4.65 -7.01
CA ALA A 391 -19.07 3.63 -6.07
C ALA A 391 -18.56 2.26 -6.48
N GLN A 392 -18.20 1.42 -5.49
CA GLN A 392 -17.97 0.00 -5.68
C GLN A 392 -19.18 -0.76 -5.17
N ILE A 393 -19.73 -1.65 -5.99
CA ILE A 393 -20.84 -2.51 -5.61
C ILE A 393 -20.67 -3.92 -6.16
N ILE A 394 -20.86 -4.91 -5.29
CA ILE A 394 -20.88 -6.31 -5.66
C ILE A 394 -22.09 -6.99 -5.02
N ALA A 395 -22.87 -7.68 -5.84
CA ALA A 395 -24.10 -8.34 -5.44
C ALA A 395 -24.17 -9.78 -5.95
N PRO A 396 -25.00 -10.64 -5.32
CA PRO A 396 -25.24 -12.00 -5.80
C PRO A 396 -25.79 -12.00 -7.23
N GLU A 397 -26.72 -11.10 -7.51
CA GLU A 397 -27.27 -10.83 -8.84
C GLU A 397 -26.46 -9.74 -9.57
N LYS A 398 -26.55 -9.71 -10.90
CA LYS A 398 -25.91 -8.66 -11.69
C LYS A 398 -26.63 -7.31 -11.49
N ILE A 399 -25.86 -6.24 -11.53
CA ILE A 399 -26.37 -4.88 -11.50
C ILE A 399 -26.83 -4.51 -12.91
N ALA A 400 -28.11 -4.26 -13.08
CA ALA A 400 -28.71 -3.85 -14.36
C ALA A 400 -28.48 -2.36 -14.63
N SER A 401 -28.60 -1.51 -13.61
CA SER A 401 -28.28 -0.08 -13.73
C SER A 401 -27.96 0.54 -12.37
N MET A 402 -27.29 1.69 -12.40
CA MET A 402 -27.06 2.52 -11.23
C MET A 402 -27.32 3.99 -11.56
N LYS A 403 -27.83 4.74 -10.58
CA LYS A 403 -28.13 6.18 -10.74
C LYS A 403 -27.76 6.96 -9.50
N VAL A 404 -27.25 8.17 -9.69
CA VAL A 404 -27.19 9.20 -8.66
C VAL A 404 -28.48 10.02 -8.74
N THR A 405 -29.24 10.08 -7.65
CA THR A 405 -30.45 10.91 -7.54
C THR A 405 -30.36 11.84 -6.35
N GLY A 406 -30.84 13.07 -6.47
CA GLY A 406 -30.69 14.04 -5.41
C GLY A 406 -31.13 15.45 -5.78
N TRP A 407 -30.62 16.42 -5.03
CA TRP A 407 -30.83 17.84 -5.27
C TRP A 407 -29.63 18.67 -4.82
N ALA A 408 -29.40 19.76 -5.55
CA ALA A 408 -28.47 20.81 -5.19
C ALA A 408 -29.18 22.16 -5.34
N GLY A 409 -29.28 22.92 -4.24
CA GLY A 409 -30.16 24.08 -4.17
C GLY A 409 -31.62 23.70 -4.48
N ALA A 410 -32.24 24.37 -5.45
CA ALA A 410 -33.60 24.08 -5.93
C ALA A 410 -33.65 23.09 -7.11
N GLY A 411 -32.50 22.69 -7.67
CA GLY A 411 -32.43 21.80 -8.83
C GLY A 411 -32.38 20.33 -8.43
N SER A 412 -33.09 19.47 -9.16
CA SER A 412 -33.00 18.02 -9.02
C SER A 412 -31.84 17.44 -9.85
N ILE A 413 -31.27 16.35 -9.35
CA ILE A 413 -30.19 15.60 -9.99
C ILE A 413 -30.68 14.18 -10.20
N ALA A 414 -30.53 13.67 -11.42
CA ALA A 414 -30.74 12.28 -11.79
C ALA A 414 -29.76 11.97 -12.92
N ILE A 415 -28.72 11.19 -12.62
CA ILE A 415 -27.62 10.90 -13.56
C ILE A 415 -27.33 9.41 -13.49
N ASP A 416 -27.29 8.76 -14.66
CA ASP A 416 -26.92 7.35 -14.74
C ASP A 416 -25.43 7.18 -14.46
N MET A 417 -25.09 6.17 -13.66
CA MET A 417 -23.71 5.76 -13.45
C MET A 417 -23.32 4.72 -14.50
N THR A 418 -22.12 4.85 -15.03
CA THR A 418 -21.54 3.92 -16.00
C THR A 418 -20.51 3.04 -15.33
N SER A 419 -20.42 1.76 -15.74
CA SER A 419 -19.35 0.88 -15.27
C SER A 419 -18.03 1.32 -15.88
N ARG A 420 -17.05 1.61 -15.02
CA ARG A 420 -15.67 1.92 -15.43
C ARG A 420 -14.87 0.64 -15.65
N ASP A 421 -14.99 -0.26 -14.68
CA ASP A 421 -14.39 -1.60 -14.65
C ASP A 421 -15.26 -2.49 -13.74
N ALA A 422 -14.86 -3.75 -13.54
CA ALA A 422 -15.64 -4.70 -12.76
C ALA A 422 -15.95 -4.15 -11.35
N TYR A 423 -17.24 -4.12 -11.03
CA TYR A 423 -17.80 -3.66 -9.75
C TYR A 423 -17.65 -2.17 -9.43
N HIS A 424 -16.95 -1.38 -10.25
CA HIS A 424 -16.82 0.07 -10.06
C HIS A 424 -17.66 0.86 -11.07
N TYR A 425 -18.42 1.81 -10.52
CA TYR A 425 -19.33 2.66 -11.26
C TYR A 425 -19.01 4.12 -11.01
N GLU A 426 -19.18 4.95 -12.02
CA GLU A 426 -18.96 6.38 -11.93
C GLU A 426 -20.04 7.19 -12.63
N ALA A 427 -20.34 8.36 -12.06
CA ALA A 427 -21.13 9.41 -12.67
C ALA A 427 -20.45 10.76 -12.46
N THR A 428 -20.65 11.68 -13.40
CA THR A 428 -20.17 13.06 -13.27
C THR A 428 -21.38 13.97 -13.19
N ILE A 429 -21.48 14.72 -12.09
CA ILE A 429 -22.46 15.80 -11.96
C ILE A 429 -21.84 17.07 -12.58
N PRO A 430 -22.45 17.63 -13.63
CA PRO A 430 -21.92 18.82 -14.27
C PRO A 430 -21.91 20.04 -13.35
N ALA A 431 -20.88 20.88 -13.51
CA ALA A 431 -20.69 22.14 -12.79
C ALA A 431 -21.95 23.03 -12.71
N GLU A 432 -22.73 23.13 -13.78
CA GLU A 432 -23.93 23.97 -13.85
C GLU A 432 -25.07 23.51 -12.92
N LYS A 433 -25.03 22.25 -12.45
CA LYS A 433 -25.98 21.71 -11.47
C LYS A 433 -25.49 21.82 -10.03
N LEU A 434 -24.33 22.43 -9.80
CA LEU A 434 -23.66 22.52 -8.50
C LEU A 434 -23.49 23.98 -8.05
N PRO A 435 -24.59 24.70 -7.75
CA PRO A 435 -24.49 26.03 -7.17
C PRO A 435 -23.94 25.96 -5.75
N THR A 436 -23.27 27.03 -5.30
CA THR A 436 -22.85 27.18 -3.89
C THR A 436 -24.01 26.85 -2.94
N GLY A 437 -23.75 26.01 -1.94
CA GLY A 437 -24.76 25.46 -1.04
C GLY A 437 -24.45 24.03 -0.62
N TYR A 438 -25.45 23.15 -0.74
CA TYR A 438 -25.33 21.74 -0.36
C TYR A 438 -25.86 20.85 -1.47
N LEU A 439 -25.09 19.83 -1.82
CA LEU A 439 -25.53 18.69 -2.60
C LEU A 439 -26.03 17.60 -1.62
N ARG A 440 -27.26 17.14 -1.86
CA ARG A 440 -27.84 15.98 -1.17
C ARG A 440 -28.18 14.92 -2.20
N TYR A 441 -27.68 13.70 -2.03
CA TYR A 441 -27.91 12.64 -3.00
C TYR A 441 -27.95 11.25 -2.39
N TYR A 442 -28.52 10.34 -3.16
CA TYR A 442 -28.51 8.90 -2.96
C TYR A 442 -27.90 8.25 -4.20
N ILE A 443 -27.37 7.04 -4.01
CA ILE A 443 -27.00 6.16 -5.11
C ILE A 443 -28.00 5.00 -5.10
N VAL A 444 -28.64 4.76 -6.24
CA VAL A 444 -29.65 3.71 -6.41
C VAL A 444 -29.09 2.67 -7.36
N ALA A 445 -29.04 1.42 -6.94
CA ALA A 445 -28.69 0.27 -7.76
C ALA A 445 -29.93 -0.57 -8.06
N GLU A 446 -30.11 -0.95 -9.32
CA GLU A 446 -31.15 -1.87 -9.78
C GLU A 446 -30.50 -3.18 -10.19
N LEU A 447 -30.95 -4.30 -9.62
CA LEU A 447 -30.51 -5.65 -9.96
C LEU A 447 -31.30 -6.17 -11.17
N GLU A 448 -30.78 -7.17 -11.89
CA GLU A 448 -31.48 -7.78 -13.05
C GLU A 448 -32.87 -8.35 -12.71
N GLY A 449 -33.13 -8.72 -11.44
CA GLY A 449 -34.46 -9.09 -10.95
C GLY A 449 -35.44 -7.93 -10.72
N GLY A 450 -35.07 -6.69 -11.04
CA GLY A 450 -35.88 -5.47 -10.83
C GLY A 450 -35.84 -4.91 -9.40
N LYS A 451 -35.17 -5.61 -8.47
CA LYS A 451 -34.97 -5.15 -7.10
C LYS A 451 -34.08 -3.90 -7.08
N LYS A 452 -34.53 -2.86 -6.38
CA LYS A 452 -33.81 -1.58 -6.21
C LYS A 452 -33.29 -1.45 -4.80
N ILE A 453 -32.04 -1.02 -4.65
CA ILE A 453 -31.38 -0.78 -3.36
C ILE A 453 -30.83 0.65 -3.37
N SER A 454 -31.13 1.41 -2.33
CA SER A 454 -30.72 2.82 -2.22
C SER A 454 -29.72 3.04 -1.07
N PHE A 455 -28.66 3.78 -1.35
CA PHE A 455 -27.58 4.12 -0.42
C PHE A 455 -27.63 5.62 -0.06
N PRO A 456 -27.29 6.02 1.18
CA PRO A 456 -26.44 5.29 2.14
C PRO A 456 -27.10 4.20 2.98
N ALA A 457 -28.43 4.21 3.16
CA ALA A 457 -29.09 3.29 4.10
C ALA A 457 -28.96 1.80 3.70
N GLY A 458 -28.74 1.49 2.42
CA GLY A 458 -28.59 0.11 1.93
C GLY A 458 -29.89 -0.69 1.97
N LEU A 459 -31.03 0.01 1.97
CA LEU A 459 -32.37 -0.57 2.04
C LEU A 459 -32.96 -0.77 0.64
N GLU A 460 -33.85 -1.76 0.53
CA GLU A 460 -34.65 -1.97 -0.66
C GLU A 460 -35.68 -0.84 -0.86
N GLY A 461 -35.93 -0.46 -2.12
CA GLY A 461 -36.82 0.63 -2.49
C GLY A 461 -36.09 1.91 -2.90
N LEU A 462 -36.86 2.93 -3.28
CA LEU A 462 -36.36 4.25 -3.65
C LEU A 462 -36.46 5.23 -2.47
N PRO A 463 -35.56 6.23 -2.38
CA PRO A 463 -35.55 7.17 -1.25
C PRO A 463 -36.83 8.01 -1.09
N TYR A 464 -37.62 8.11 -2.16
CA TYR A 464 -38.86 8.88 -2.22
C TYR A 464 -40.12 8.02 -2.04
N ASP A 465 -39.98 6.69 -1.92
CA ASP A 465 -41.10 5.80 -1.64
C ASP A 465 -41.66 6.08 -0.24
N TRP A 466 -42.99 6.04 -0.10
CA TRP A 466 -43.69 6.45 1.12
C TRP A 466 -43.27 5.65 2.37
N ASP A 467 -42.86 4.39 2.20
CA ASP A 467 -42.42 3.45 3.23
C ASP A 467 -40.90 3.34 3.38
N TYR A 468 -40.12 4.08 2.58
CA TYR A 468 -38.67 4.19 2.75
C TYR A 468 -38.35 5.02 3.99
N TYR A 469 -38.07 4.35 5.11
CA TYR A 469 -38.06 4.95 6.45
C TYR A 469 -36.74 5.66 6.80
N ASP A 470 -35.59 5.21 6.28
CA ASP A 470 -34.30 5.88 6.50
C ASP A 470 -33.95 6.75 5.30
N ARG A 471 -34.27 8.04 5.39
CA ARG A 471 -34.10 9.01 4.31
C ARG A 471 -32.87 9.90 4.49
N GLN A 472 -31.82 9.48 5.17
CA GLN A 472 -30.60 10.30 5.26
C GLN A 472 -29.81 10.24 3.95
N PRO A 473 -29.64 11.34 3.19
CA PRO A 473 -28.81 11.36 1.99
C PRO A 473 -27.32 11.52 2.35
N TYR A 474 -26.44 11.26 1.38
CA TYR A 474 -25.11 11.87 1.41
C TYR A 474 -25.25 13.40 1.40
N LEU A 475 -24.38 14.09 2.14
CA LEU A 475 -24.37 15.55 2.23
C LEU A 475 -22.97 16.06 1.91
N VAL A 476 -22.86 16.88 0.87
CA VAL A 476 -21.59 17.48 0.43
C VAL A 476 -21.77 18.99 0.37
N ARG A 477 -20.82 19.74 0.93
CA ARG A 477 -20.80 21.20 0.83
C ARG A 477 -20.26 21.63 -0.53
N ILE A 478 -20.91 22.59 -1.18
CA ILE A 478 -20.43 23.21 -2.41
C ILE A 478 -20.00 24.63 -2.05
N VAL A 479 -18.71 24.92 -2.18
CA VAL A 479 -18.13 26.18 -1.68
C VAL A 479 -17.43 26.97 -2.81
N PRO A 480 -17.46 28.31 -2.75
CA PRO A 480 -16.64 29.16 -3.61
C PRO A 480 -15.16 28.85 -3.48
N GLY A 481 -14.39 28.95 -4.57
CA GLY A 481 -12.94 28.68 -4.55
C GLY A 481 -12.13 29.55 -3.57
N ALA A 482 -12.64 30.73 -3.22
CA ALA A 482 -12.06 31.59 -2.19
C ALA A 482 -12.16 31.01 -0.77
N HIS A 483 -13.05 30.05 -0.50
CA HIS A 483 -13.16 29.43 0.82
C HIS A 483 -11.86 28.70 1.19
N PRO A 484 -11.43 28.76 2.46
CA PRO A 484 -10.27 28.00 2.92
C PRO A 484 -10.44 26.50 2.64
N ILE A 485 -9.32 25.80 2.50
CA ILE A 485 -9.29 24.33 2.44
C ILE A 485 -8.69 23.85 3.76
N HIS A 486 -9.47 23.17 4.58
CA HIS A 486 -8.98 22.62 5.83
C HIS A 486 -8.14 21.37 5.53
N LEU A 487 -6.94 21.32 6.11
CA LEU A 487 -5.98 20.25 5.92
C LEU A 487 -5.75 19.42 7.19
N PHE A 488 -6.13 19.94 8.36
CA PHE A 488 -6.04 19.23 9.63
C PHE A 488 -6.93 19.91 10.67
N ASN A 489 -7.63 19.11 11.47
CA ASN A 489 -8.34 19.48 12.69
C ASN A 489 -7.97 18.48 13.80
N ALA A 490 -7.49 18.98 14.93
CA ALA A 490 -7.07 18.14 16.05
C ALA A 490 -8.20 17.30 16.67
N GLU A 491 -9.45 17.73 16.57
CA GLU A 491 -10.60 16.99 17.11
C GLU A 491 -10.99 15.81 16.21
N ASP A 492 -10.92 16.01 14.89
CA ASP A 492 -11.43 15.07 13.89
C ASP A 492 -10.34 14.11 13.38
N ASP A 493 -9.11 14.60 13.20
CA ASP A 493 -8.07 13.91 12.41
C ASP A 493 -6.98 13.25 13.26
N LEU A 494 -7.08 13.32 14.60
CA LEU A 494 -6.03 12.86 15.51
C LEU A 494 -5.67 11.38 15.33
N ASP A 495 -6.65 10.55 15.01
CA ASP A 495 -6.48 9.12 14.81
C ASP A 495 -5.80 8.77 13.48
N GLU A 496 -5.66 9.75 12.57
CA GLU A 496 -5.01 9.61 11.26
C GLU A 496 -3.56 10.15 11.27
N LEU A 497 -3.17 10.83 12.35
CA LEU A 497 -1.85 11.41 12.48
C LEU A 497 -0.76 10.33 12.66
N VAL A 498 0.11 10.19 11.67
CA VAL A 498 1.28 9.31 11.69
C VAL A 498 2.35 9.88 12.62
N ARG A 499 2.51 9.26 13.80
CA ARG A 499 3.43 9.75 14.83
C ARG A 499 4.00 8.64 15.72
N PRO A 500 5.27 8.75 16.14
CA PRO A 500 5.75 7.97 17.28
C PRO A 500 5.02 8.40 18.56
N TRP A 501 4.46 7.44 19.30
CA TRP A 501 3.74 7.74 20.53
C TRP A 501 4.66 8.30 21.64
N ARG A 502 4.13 9.23 22.43
CA ARG A 502 4.72 9.71 23.68
C ARG A 502 3.63 9.84 24.74
N ARG A 503 3.94 9.43 25.97
CA ARG A 503 3.01 9.47 27.13
C ARG A 503 2.46 10.87 27.43
N SER A 504 3.23 11.91 27.14
CA SER A 504 2.87 13.31 27.38
C SER A 504 1.82 13.85 26.40
N PHE A 505 1.55 13.14 25.30
CA PHE A 505 0.64 13.64 24.28
C PHE A 505 -0.82 13.45 24.68
N LYS A 506 -1.65 14.46 24.45
CA LYS A 506 -3.07 14.42 24.81
C LYS A 506 -3.90 15.42 24.01
N LEU A 507 -5.15 15.05 23.72
CA LEU A 507 -6.16 15.95 23.20
C LEU A 507 -6.88 16.63 24.36
N VAL A 508 -7.07 17.94 24.28
CA VAL A 508 -7.83 18.72 25.28
C VAL A 508 -8.78 19.70 24.58
N PRO A 509 -9.95 20.01 25.16
CA PRO A 509 -10.81 21.06 24.62
C PRO A 509 -10.18 22.44 24.81
N THR A 510 -10.44 23.36 23.89
CA THR A 510 -10.10 24.78 24.04
C THR A 510 -11.24 25.56 24.70
N GLU A 511 -11.06 26.86 24.94
CA GLU A 511 -12.14 27.75 25.40
C GLU A 511 -13.20 28.01 24.31
N GLN A 512 -12.89 27.74 23.05
CA GLN A 512 -13.81 27.90 21.92
C GLN A 512 -14.59 26.59 21.69
N SER A 513 -15.91 26.72 21.55
CA SER A 513 -16.79 25.59 21.23
C SER A 513 -16.41 24.96 19.89
N GLY A 514 -16.32 23.63 19.84
CA GLY A 514 -15.98 22.88 18.62
C GLY A 514 -14.51 23.01 18.20
N LYS A 515 -13.63 23.37 19.14
CA LYS A 515 -12.18 23.37 18.92
C LYS A 515 -11.48 22.62 20.05
N SER A 516 -10.65 21.67 19.65
CA SER A 516 -9.74 20.94 20.53
C SER A 516 -8.29 21.22 20.15
N GLU A 517 -7.39 21.10 21.11
CA GLU A 517 -5.95 21.25 20.95
C GLU A 517 -5.26 19.91 21.22
N TYR A 518 -4.46 19.43 20.28
CA TYR A 518 -3.57 18.31 20.51
C TYR A 518 -2.22 18.79 21.05
N GLN A 519 -1.97 18.52 22.33
CA GLN A 519 -0.76 18.95 23.04
C GLN A 519 0.33 17.88 22.92
N MET A 520 1.47 18.26 22.35
CA MET A 520 2.65 17.41 22.19
C MET A 520 3.83 18.01 22.93
N ASN A 521 4.08 17.56 24.16
CA ASN A 521 5.23 17.98 24.97
C ASN A 521 6.37 16.95 24.93
N LEU A 522 7.59 17.39 24.65
CA LEU A 522 8.79 16.58 24.53
C LEU A 522 9.81 17.03 25.57
N ASP A 523 10.27 16.11 26.41
CA ASP A 523 11.21 16.40 27.49
C ASP A 523 12.16 15.20 27.70
N PRO A 524 13.40 15.26 27.21
CA PRO A 524 13.88 16.08 26.07
C PRO A 524 13.39 15.55 24.70
N ILE A 525 13.75 16.22 23.59
CA ILE A 525 13.41 15.77 22.21
C ILE A 525 14.07 14.42 21.90
N PHE A 526 15.39 14.33 22.11
CA PHE A 526 16.16 13.13 21.86
C PHE A 526 15.88 12.07 22.92
N ARG A 527 15.68 10.82 22.50
CA ARG A 527 15.66 9.66 23.38
C ARG A 527 16.64 8.61 22.87
N PRO A 528 17.50 8.05 23.73
CA PRO A 528 18.36 6.94 23.35
C PRO A 528 17.54 5.79 22.77
N ASP A 529 18.04 5.23 21.67
CA ASP A 529 17.51 4.00 21.09
C ASP A 529 18.16 2.79 21.78
N ASN A 530 17.36 2.07 22.57
CA ASN A 530 17.83 0.90 23.30
C ASN A 530 18.24 -0.26 22.38
N GLU A 531 17.78 -0.29 21.13
CA GLU A 531 18.21 -1.29 20.14
C GLU A 531 19.46 -0.86 19.37
N ASN A 532 19.85 0.41 19.44
CA ASN A 532 21.04 0.93 18.77
C ASN A 532 21.74 2.02 19.59
N LEU A 533 22.43 1.60 20.66
CA LEU A 533 23.16 2.52 21.55
C LEU A 533 24.30 3.28 20.84
N ASN A 534 24.73 2.82 19.67
CA ASN A 534 25.75 3.48 18.84
C ASN A 534 25.14 4.50 17.86
N ALA A 535 23.82 4.66 17.82
CA ALA A 535 23.15 5.63 16.96
C ALA A 535 23.57 7.06 17.31
N LYS A 536 23.77 7.89 16.28
CA LYS A 536 23.96 9.33 16.49
C LYS A 536 22.65 9.93 17.03
N PRO A 537 22.70 10.81 18.05
CA PRO A 537 21.52 11.48 18.54
C PRO A 537 20.79 12.26 17.44
N ILE A 538 19.47 12.07 17.37
CA ILE A 538 18.57 12.80 16.48
C ILE A 538 17.70 13.71 17.33
N HIS A 539 17.96 15.01 17.27
CA HIS A 539 17.16 16.03 17.97
C HIS A 539 16.05 16.57 17.04
N ASP A 540 15.25 15.65 16.52
CA ASP A 540 14.13 15.91 15.63
C ASP A 540 12.99 14.94 15.97
N PHE A 541 11.86 15.50 16.39
CA PHE A 541 10.62 14.77 16.51
C PHE A 541 9.69 15.21 15.39
N SER A 542 9.39 14.28 14.49
CA SER A 542 8.53 14.54 13.34
C SER A 542 7.28 13.67 13.33
N PHE A 543 6.20 14.23 12.81
CA PHE A 543 4.92 13.56 12.58
C PHE A 543 4.29 14.04 11.27
N LYS A 544 3.36 13.25 10.72
CA LYS A 544 2.79 13.44 9.39
C LYS A 544 1.27 13.29 9.41
N HIS A 545 0.58 14.11 8.64
CA HIS A 545 -0.85 13.98 8.34
C HIS A 545 -1.06 13.92 6.83
N TYR A 546 -1.81 12.94 6.33
CA TYR A 546 -2.09 12.82 4.90
C TYR A 546 -3.31 13.68 4.54
N ILE A 547 -3.23 14.41 3.43
CA ILE A 547 -4.23 15.41 3.05
C ILE A 547 -4.89 15.12 1.69
N ILE A 548 -4.65 13.93 1.12
CA ILE A 548 -5.14 13.56 -0.21
C ILE A 548 -6.66 13.63 -0.27
N GLU A 549 -7.36 13.07 0.72
CA GLU A 549 -8.83 13.09 0.75
C GLU A 549 -9.36 14.50 1.08
N ASP A 550 -8.64 15.28 1.90
CA ASP A 550 -9.00 16.66 2.25
C ASP A 550 -9.01 17.60 1.02
N ILE A 551 -8.05 17.42 0.11
CA ILE A 551 -7.89 18.27 -1.08
C ILE A 551 -8.63 17.74 -2.31
N LYS A 552 -9.09 16.48 -2.31
CA LYS A 552 -9.65 15.79 -3.48
C LYS A 552 -10.83 16.52 -4.13
N GLY A 553 -11.76 17.02 -3.32
CA GLY A 553 -12.92 17.79 -3.81
C GLY A 553 -12.59 19.25 -4.19
N ARG A 554 -11.40 19.72 -3.78
CA ARG A 554 -10.94 21.12 -3.88
C ARG A 554 -9.68 21.27 -4.72
N GLN A 555 -9.30 20.24 -5.49
CA GLN A 555 -8.01 20.17 -6.18
C GLN A 555 -7.81 21.33 -7.18
N GLY A 556 -8.87 21.72 -7.89
CA GLY A 556 -8.85 22.87 -8.81
C GLY A 556 -8.64 24.23 -8.12
N ASP A 557 -8.94 24.33 -6.83
CA ASP A 557 -8.80 25.57 -6.06
C ASP A 557 -7.39 25.75 -5.45
N LEU A 558 -6.58 24.69 -5.38
CA LEU A 558 -5.27 24.70 -4.72
C LEU A 558 -4.35 25.80 -5.25
N VAL A 559 -4.34 26.04 -6.57
CA VAL A 559 -3.49 27.05 -7.24
C VAL A 559 -3.86 28.47 -6.83
N SER A 560 -5.11 28.70 -6.38
CA SER A 560 -5.55 30.01 -5.89
C SER A 560 -5.08 30.32 -4.47
N LYS A 561 -4.68 29.28 -3.72
CA LYS A 561 -4.23 29.39 -2.33
C LYS A 561 -2.78 29.84 -2.29
N ASN A 562 -2.48 30.83 -1.48
CA ASN A 562 -1.15 31.42 -1.38
C ASN A 562 -0.56 31.38 0.03
N LYS A 563 -1.38 31.02 1.03
CA LYS A 563 -0.95 30.90 2.42
C LYS A 563 -1.37 29.56 3.02
N LEU A 564 -0.49 29.03 3.88
CA LEU A 564 -0.80 27.99 4.85
C LEU A 564 -0.96 28.67 6.21
N ILE A 565 -2.10 28.46 6.86
CA ILE A 565 -2.39 28.99 8.18
C ILE A 565 -2.34 27.85 9.19
N PHE A 566 -1.48 27.99 10.19
CA PHE A 566 -1.39 27.10 11.34
C PHE A 566 -2.03 27.77 12.56
N GLU A 567 -3.00 27.12 13.19
CA GLU A 567 -3.59 27.59 14.45
C GLU A 567 -3.08 26.73 15.62
N GLY A 568 -2.50 27.37 16.63
CA GLY A 568 -1.93 26.67 17.77
C GLY A 568 -1.09 27.57 18.67
N ARG A 569 -0.23 26.94 19.49
CA ARG A 569 0.70 27.65 20.40
C ARG A 569 1.88 26.79 20.79
N SER A 570 2.87 27.40 21.42
CA SER A 570 3.90 26.69 22.15
C SER A 570 3.43 26.27 23.56
N LEU A 571 4.03 25.21 24.07
CA LEU A 571 3.83 24.75 25.45
C LEU A 571 4.97 25.25 26.35
N ASN A 572 4.93 24.86 27.63
CA ASN A 572 6.00 25.14 28.62
C ASN A 572 6.27 26.63 28.89
N LYS A 573 5.33 27.53 28.56
CA LYS A 573 5.43 28.99 28.78
C LYS A 573 6.67 29.64 28.13
N LYS A 574 7.13 29.11 27.00
CA LYS A 574 8.26 29.65 26.22
C LYS A 574 7.98 29.53 24.72
N THR A 575 8.69 30.26 23.87
CA THR A 575 8.54 30.12 22.42
C THR A 575 9.04 28.76 21.95
N CYS A 576 8.47 28.25 20.86
CA CYS A 576 8.86 26.97 20.28
C CYS A 576 8.92 27.07 18.75
N LYS A 577 9.99 26.56 18.14
CA LYS A 577 10.11 26.52 16.68
C LYS A 577 9.48 25.25 16.14
N LEU A 578 8.60 25.42 15.14
CA LEU A 578 7.94 24.34 14.43
C LEU A 578 8.25 24.47 12.93
N GLN A 579 8.85 23.45 12.34
CA GLN A 579 8.93 23.34 10.88
C GLN A 579 7.66 22.68 10.36
N ILE A 580 7.01 23.31 9.39
CA ILE A 580 5.85 22.76 8.68
C ILE A 580 6.22 22.66 7.21
N ALA A 581 5.94 21.51 6.59
CA ALA A 581 6.25 21.25 5.20
C ALA A 581 5.14 20.47 4.50
N PHE A 582 4.93 20.77 3.22
CA PHE A 582 4.22 19.87 2.32
C PHE A 582 5.17 18.79 1.82
N VAL A 583 4.70 17.55 1.76
CA VAL A 583 5.38 16.43 1.09
C VAL A 583 4.61 16.09 -0.18
N THR A 584 5.30 16.07 -1.31
CA THR A 584 4.74 15.79 -2.63
C THR A 584 4.72 14.31 -2.97
N ASP A 585 4.04 13.97 -4.06
CA ASP A 585 3.87 12.61 -4.61
C ASP A 585 5.17 11.89 -4.99
N ASP A 586 6.28 12.61 -5.11
CA ASP A 586 7.65 12.10 -5.27
C ASP A 586 8.41 12.02 -3.93
N GLY A 587 7.77 12.29 -2.80
CA GLY A 587 8.43 12.33 -1.49
C GLY A 587 9.29 13.57 -1.21
N SER A 588 9.35 14.56 -2.12
CA SER A 588 10.03 15.82 -1.86
C SER A 588 9.30 16.64 -0.78
N ALA A 589 10.04 17.27 0.16
CA ALA A 589 9.44 18.11 1.19
C ALA A 589 9.81 19.60 1.02
N TYR A 590 8.80 20.47 1.10
CA TYR A 590 8.94 21.93 1.00
C TYR A 590 8.30 22.62 2.19
N GLY A 591 9.09 23.37 2.95
CA GLY A 591 8.65 23.88 4.24
C GLY A 591 9.29 25.20 4.65
N SER A 592 8.82 25.70 5.79
CA SER A 592 9.41 26.83 6.52
C SER A 592 9.27 26.61 8.02
N ILE A 593 10.00 27.40 8.81
CA ILE A 593 9.93 27.38 10.27
C ILE A 593 9.09 28.57 10.74
N ILE A 594 8.14 28.30 11.62
CA ILE A 594 7.41 29.32 12.39
C ILE A 594 7.85 29.30 13.86
N GLU A 595 7.77 30.45 14.51
CA GLU A 595 8.06 30.60 15.94
C GLU A 595 6.75 30.80 16.71
N LEU A 596 6.31 29.74 17.38
CA LEU A 596 5.09 29.70 18.16
C LEU A 596 5.27 30.44 19.49
N GLN A 597 4.27 31.23 19.85
CA GLN A 597 4.11 31.92 21.12
C GLN A 597 3.29 31.09 22.11
N PRO A 598 3.40 31.33 23.44
CA PRO A 598 2.65 30.60 24.46
C PRO A 598 1.13 30.79 24.39
N GLU A 599 0.66 31.88 23.81
CA GLU A 599 -0.75 32.17 23.57
C GLU A 599 -1.23 31.50 22.26
N VAL A 600 -2.48 31.01 22.27
CA VAL A 600 -3.11 30.49 21.05
C VAL A 600 -3.21 31.61 20.02
N GLY A 601 -2.75 31.32 18.80
CA GLY A 601 -2.79 32.26 17.69
C GLY A 601 -2.70 31.55 16.34
N GLU A 602 -2.84 32.36 15.28
CA GLU A 602 -2.65 31.92 13.90
C GLU A 602 -1.29 32.37 13.38
N TYR A 603 -0.64 31.49 12.63
CA TYR A 603 0.68 31.70 12.05
C TYR A 603 0.58 31.46 10.55
N GLU A 604 0.92 32.49 9.77
CA GLU A 604 0.84 32.44 8.31
C GLU A 604 2.19 32.07 7.67
N LEU A 605 2.17 31.12 6.74
CA LEU A 605 3.30 30.79 5.86
C LEU A 605 2.90 31.07 4.42
N GLU A 606 3.62 31.96 3.74
CA GLU A 606 3.45 32.16 2.30
C GLU A 606 4.01 30.96 1.53
N LEU A 607 3.20 30.36 0.65
CA LEU A 607 3.59 29.19 -0.13
C LEU A 607 4.76 29.48 -1.09
N SER A 608 4.86 30.72 -1.58
CA SER A 608 5.96 31.17 -2.45
C SER A 608 7.32 31.23 -1.73
N LYS A 609 7.33 31.20 -0.39
CA LYS A 609 8.54 31.25 0.43
C LYS A 609 9.00 29.86 0.90
N LEU A 610 8.25 28.80 0.59
CA LEU A 610 8.63 27.44 0.95
C LEU A 610 9.93 27.04 0.25
N LYS A 611 10.80 26.36 0.99
CA LYS A 611 12.09 25.89 0.49
C LYS A 611 12.19 24.38 0.61
N PRO A 612 12.98 23.71 -0.24
CA PRO A 612 13.31 22.31 -0.03
C PRO A 612 13.88 22.10 1.39
N ILE A 613 13.34 21.13 2.10
CA ILE A 613 13.80 20.68 3.41
C ILE A 613 14.04 19.16 3.38
N LYS A 614 14.56 18.59 4.46
CA LYS A 614 14.74 17.14 4.54
C LYS A 614 13.39 16.44 4.78
N THR A 615 13.05 15.49 3.93
CA THR A 615 11.93 14.57 4.17
C THR A 615 12.30 13.56 5.25
N VAL A 616 11.47 13.45 6.27
CA VAL A 616 11.57 12.40 7.29
C VAL A 616 10.79 11.18 6.83
N THR A 617 11.39 10.00 6.92
CA THR A 617 10.72 8.74 6.58
C THR A 617 9.63 8.45 7.63
N LEU A 618 8.39 8.82 7.32
CA LEU A 618 7.20 8.61 8.16
C LEU A 618 6.14 7.82 7.37
N PRO A 619 5.53 6.77 7.96
CA PRO A 619 5.75 6.28 9.33
C PRO A 619 7.18 5.80 9.57
N ARG A 620 7.64 5.90 10.84
CA ARG A 620 9.03 5.61 11.18
C ARG A 620 9.32 4.12 10.90
N PRO A 621 10.26 3.79 10.01
CA PRO A 621 10.56 2.41 9.69
C PRO A 621 11.19 1.68 10.88
N TYR A 622 10.88 0.39 10.98
CA TYR A 622 11.53 -0.56 11.87
C TYR A 622 12.33 -1.57 11.05
N PRO A 623 13.55 -1.96 11.46
CA PRO A 623 14.23 -1.60 12.71
C PRO A 623 14.72 -0.16 12.77
N SER A 624 14.96 0.32 13.99
CA SER A 624 15.26 1.74 14.28
C SER A 624 16.59 2.24 13.70
N PHE A 625 17.50 1.35 13.28
CA PHE A 625 18.75 1.72 12.63
C PHE A 625 18.59 2.22 11.20
N LEU A 626 17.43 2.03 10.58
CA LEU A 626 17.17 2.47 9.20
C LEU A 626 17.26 4.00 9.09
N PRO A 627 17.53 4.57 7.90
CA PRO A 627 17.67 6.02 7.74
C PRO A 627 16.46 6.79 8.29
N TYR A 628 16.71 7.91 9.00
CA TYR A 628 15.65 8.80 9.50
C TYR A 628 15.19 9.79 8.42
N TYR A 629 16.13 10.28 7.62
CA TYR A 629 15.87 11.16 6.49
C TYR A 629 15.96 10.35 5.20
N LEU A 630 15.12 10.70 4.23
CA LEU A 630 15.23 10.19 2.87
C LEU A 630 16.53 10.69 2.21
N ASP A 631 17.32 9.80 1.63
CA ASP A 631 18.41 10.16 0.72
C ASP A 631 17.88 10.17 -0.72
N TYR A 632 17.73 11.37 -1.29
CA TYR A 632 17.18 11.57 -2.62
C TYR A 632 17.69 12.87 -3.25
N GLN A 633 17.42 13.05 -4.55
CA GLN A 633 17.63 14.32 -5.22
C GLN A 633 16.32 15.12 -5.20
N PRO A 634 16.22 16.22 -4.44
CA PRO A 634 15.01 17.03 -4.41
C PRO A 634 14.77 17.71 -5.74
N VAL A 635 13.52 17.71 -6.19
CA VAL A 635 13.07 18.65 -7.21
C VAL A 635 13.18 20.07 -6.61
N ASN A 636 13.61 21.04 -7.40
CA ASN A 636 13.86 22.40 -6.88
C ASN A 636 12.61 23.28 -6.83
N THR A 637 11.49 22.84 -7.42
CA THR A 637 10.29 23.66 -7.60
C THR A 637 9.11 23.03 -6.87
N PHE A 638 8.55 23.78 -5.92
CA PHE A 638 7.32 23.41 -5.23
C PHE A 638 6.11 23.51 -6.16
N ASP A 639 5.26 22.48 -6.15
CA ASP A 639 3.98 22.45 -6.87
C ASP A 639 2.88 21.98 -5.91
N ILE A 640 1.94 22.88 -5.61
CA ILE A 640 0.82 22.59 -4.69
C ILE A 640 -0.09 21.47 -5.22
N ASN A 641 -0.13 21.22 -6.53
CA ASN A 641 -0.99 20.17 -7.10
C ASN A 641 -0.46 18.75 -6.86
N LYS A 642 0.79 18.64 -6.38
CA LYS A 642 1.45 17.36 -6.13
C LYS A 642 1.49 16.99 -4.65
N VAL A 643 0.91 17.79 -3.76
CA VAL A 643 1.01 17.57 -2.32
C VAL A 643 0.13 16.40 -1.88
N GLU A 644 0.66 15.57 -0.98
CA GLU A 644 -0.05 14.40 -0.43
C GLU A 644 -0.13 14.41 1.09
N SER A 645 0.81 15.08 1.77
CA SER A 645 0.82 15.15 3.23
C SER A 645 1.48 16.41 3.76
N LEU A 646 1.19 16.70 5.03
CA LEU A 646 1.91 17.67 5.86
C LEU A 646 2.90 16.94 6.75
N GLN A 647 4.14 17.40 6.80
CA GLN A 647 5.16 17.00 7.76
C GLN A 647 5.38 18.14 8.76
N PHE A 648 5.37 17.80 10.05
CA PHE A 648 5.67 18.69 11.15
C PHE A 648 6.91 18.20 11.87
N SER A 649 7.83 19.10 12.21
CA SER A 649 9.09 18.75 12.88
C SER A 649 9.43 19.72 14.01
N ILE A 650 9.66 19.17 15.21
CA ILE A 650 10.14 19.89 16.40
C ILE A 650 11.62 19.53 16.59
N GLY A 651 12.50 20.51 16.47
CA GLY A 651 13.95 20.28 16.43
C GLY A 651 14.66 21.25 15.48
N PRO A 652 14.28 21.29 14.18
CA PRO A 652 14.86 22.21 13.21
C PRO A 652 14.81 23.68 13.69
N GLY A 653 15.96 24.35 13.65
CA GLY A 653 16.10 25.76 14.04
C GLY A 653 16.27 26.02 15.55
N ILE A 654 16.14 25.00 16.41
CA ILE A 654 16.41 25.12 17.85
C ILE A 654 17.93 25.26 18.09
N PRO A 655 18.38 26.25 18.87
CA PRO A 655 19.79 26.40 19.25
C PRO A 655 20.35 25.18 19.99
N LYS A 656 21.64 24.86 19.79
CA LYS A 656 22.27 23.64 20.34
C LYS A 656 22.21 23.58 21.88
N ASP A 657 22.35 24.72 22.53
CA ASP A 657 22.28 24.88 23.98
C ASP A 657 20.87 24.64 24.56
N GLN A 658 19.84 24.62 23.71
CA GLN A 658 18.44 24.42 24.10
C GLN A 658 17.90 23.03 23.75
N LEU A 659 18.67 22.16 23.09
CA LEU A 659 18.17 20.86 22.58
C LEU A 659 17.77 19.87 23.69
N GLU A 660 18.31 20.04 24.90
CA GLU A 660 18.01 19.22 26.08
C GLU A 660 16.86 19.80 26.92
N GLU A 661 16.37 20.99 26.58
CA GLU A 661 15.22 21.56 27.27
C GLU A 661 13.90 20.93 26.80
N ALA A 662 12.85 21.07 27.62
CA ALA A 662 11.50 20.66 27.22
C ALA A 662 10.96 21.57 26.09
N HIS A 663 10.51 20.98 24.99
CA HIS A 663 9.88 21.67 23.86
C HIS A 663 8.50 21.08 23.61
N GLY A 664 7.51 21.92 23.30
CA GLY A 664 6.19 21.40 23.01
C GLY A 664 5.32 22.36 22.23
N ILE A 665 4.35 21.79 21.53
CA ILE A 665 3.38 22.50 20.70
C ILE A 665 1.96 22.04 21.06
N GLY A 666 1.00 22.93 20.93
CA GLY A 666 -0.41 22.62 20.83
C GLY A 666 -0.89 22.95 19.42
N ILE A 667 -1.43 21.96 18.71
CA ILE A 667 -2.00 22.15 17.36
C ILE A 667 -3.52 22.07 17.44
N ILE A 668 -4.20 23.03 16.81
CA ILE A 668 -5.67 23.08 16.72
C ILE A 668 -6.11 22.75 15.29
N SER A 669 -5.60 23.51 14.31
CA SER A 669 -5.99 23.32 12.91
C SER A 669 -4.91 23.78 11.94
N VAL A 670 -4.98 23.28 10.70
CA VAL A 670 -4.19 23.76 9.56
C VAL A 670 -5.11 23.93 8.36
N ARG A 671 -4.95 25.04 7.62
CA ARG A 671 -5.76 25.32 6.42
C ARG A 671 -4.99 26.11 5.37
N LEU A 672 -5.44 26.03 4.12
CA LEU A 672 -4.98 26.86 3.01
C LEU A 672 -5.93 28.03 2.79
N GLU A 673 -5.37 29.21 2.54
CA GLU A 673 -6.10 30.45 2.22
C GLU A 673 -5.68 31.06 0.88
#